data_AF-A0A8S1JYV7-F1
#
_entry.id   AF-A0A8S1JYV7-F1
#
_cell.length_a   1.000
_cell.length_b   1.000
_cell.length_c   1.000
_cell.angle_alpha   90.00
_cell.angle_beta   90.00
_cell.angle_gamma   90.00
#
_symmetry.space_group_name_H-M   'P 1'
#
loop_
_entity.id
_entity.type
_entity.pdbx_description
1 polymer ?
#
loop_
_entity_poly.entity_id
_entity_poly.type
_entity_poly.pdbx_seq_one_letter_code
_entity_poly.pdbx_strand_id
1 'polypeptide(L)'
;MPNKQPKKSQKKKNQKKQPKQYQSIDNQVNNTIQKPQQIKFREQEQHLIQKFINSNDEYKLLLLTGQPGTGKTTLIHQCSKQWRIKKYKIIYTNAMGFQNYKDVIQYLSKQLQLRYINTHEDFINKLQKQTSIKQIIIFDEFENLFNGNQVETSQIFQLSKYTHLIGICNNIGFLDMQSNKQQIKVPPYQNIIFEPYTLNQVQELVQEYQDRRNELTNYVAALGEAKSIVSGLGSVSFLQVSSNEHYSKFKEANPTPRGYGIMVELLLKASTQAKTPEQVERIVATIQGLIDSIYELQKQELLVDDAREVEFIRQREILLLANQTLAASVAQLKAQVLHLQQDIVEVTNDVNTNKSIASIKTKELNDWIKTCQDEEKNLRAIFDKLDKQKQSIKYSQYSIQVQVKNQENQLQKYNQIDKAKSIKFREQEQHLIQKFINSNDEYKLLLLTGQPGTGKTTLIHQCSKQWRIKKYKIIYTNAMGFQNYKDVIQYLSKQLQLRYINTHEDFINKLQKQTSIKQIIIFDEFENLFNGNQVETSQIFQLSKYTHLIGICNNIGFLDMQSNKQQIKVPPYQNIIFEPYTLNQVQELVKDILKTTEQMQYDQNAVKLIISKTYNQKGGDMRQIQEILNRIIRNAEQGLSENQDINLNRFDSDMKGCVESLALNQQLILIGLMILLKQNPIDLEIDMQDLIRKVNEIKYKMNFQLNIDLEEEIIQLKNYNVFDIREVIQEQMNFKVKIKKVKCKFTSDELKYQLSDLDALKNILQQL
;
A
#
# COMPACT_ATOMS: atom_id res chain seq x y z
N MET A 1 14.87 -28.44 -78.74
CA MET A 1 13.79 -27.66 -78.09
C MET A 1 12.81 -28.63 -77.44
N PRO A 2 12.60 -28.53 -76.12
CA PRO A 2 11.23 -28.35 -75.63
C PRO A 2 11.11 -27.33 -74.49
N ASN A 3 9.88 -26.86 -74.33
CA ASN A 3 9.39 -25.71 -73.56
C ASN A 3 9.80 -25.67 -72.07
N LYS A 4 10.36 -24.53 -71.66
CA LYS A 4 10.47 -24.10 -70.25
C LYS A 4 9.17 -23.41 -69.82
N GLN A 5 8.44 -24.02 -68.90
CA GLN A 5 7.43 -23.33 -68.08
C GLN A 5 8.09 -22.74 -66.81
N PRO A 6 7.66 -21.57 -66.31
CA PRO A 6 8.27 -20.94 -65.14
C PRO A 6 7.71 -21.48 -63.83
N LYS A 7 8.61 -21.85 -62.92
CA LYS A 7 8.32 -22.22 -61.52
C LYS A 7 7.87 -21.00 -60.72
N LYS A 8 6.63 -21.03 -60.20
CA LYS A 8 6.16 -20.08 -59.16
C LYS A 8 6.74 -20.48 -57.81
N SER A 9 7.46 -19.55 -57.18
CA SER A 9 8.04 -19.66 -55.85
C SER A 9 6.97 -19.41 -54.76
N GLN A 10 6.72 -20.42 -53.92
CA GLN A 10 5.90 -20.28 -52.72
C GLN A 10 6.72 -19.64 -51.59
N LYS A 11 6.48 -18.36 -51.30
CA LYS A 11 6.93 -17.72 -50.06
C LYS A 11 5.95 -18.05 -48.93
N LYS A 12 6.35 -18.93 -48.01
CA LYS A 12 5.69 -19.12 -46.71
C LYS A 12 5.84 -17.82 -45.88
N LYS A 13 4.73 -17.12 -45.62
CA LYS A 13 4.64 -16.06 -44.61
C LYS A 13 4.05 -16.66 -43.33
N ASN A 14 4.89 -16.82 -42.32
CA ASN A 14 4.48 -17.00 -40.93
C ASN A 14 3.88 -15.69 -40.42
N GLN A 15 2.56 -15.64 -40.20
CA GLN A 15 1.92 -14.57 -39.46
C GLN A 15 1.79 -15.00 -37.99
N LYS A 16 2.63 -14.41 -37.13
CA LYS A 16 2.39 -14.36 -35.69
C LYS A 16 1.15 -13.49 -35.46
N LYS A 17 0.10 -14.06 -34.87
CA LYS A 17 -1.10 -13.34 -34.42
C LYS A 17 -0.69 -12.36 -33.31
N GLN A 18 -0.76 -11.06 -33.58
CA GLN A 18 -0.85 -10.02 -32.55
C GLN A 18 -2.32 -9.86 -32.12
N PRO A 19 -2.61 -9.51 -30.85
CA PRO A 19 -3.97 -9.25 -30.41
C PRO A 19 -4.52 -8.01 -31.10
N LYS A 20 -5.77 -8.10 -31.59
CA LYS A 20 -6.46 -7.01 -32.28
C LYS A 20 -6.65 -5.83 -31.33
N GLN A 21 -6.01 -4.70 -31.64
CA GLN A 21 -6.37 -3.39 -31.09
C GLN A 21 -7.79 -3.02 -31.52
N TYR A 22 -8.55 -2.46 -30.59
CA TYR A 22 -9.87 -1.86 -30.81
C TYR A 22 -9.81 -0.85 -31.97
N GLN A 23 -10.45 -1.18 -33.09
CA GLN A 23 -10.80 -0.19 -34.10
C GLN A 23 -12.05 0.56 -33.61
N SER A 24 -11.96 1.88 -33.56
CA SER A 24 -13.03 2.75 -33.09
C SER A 24 -14.29 2.65 -33.96
N ILE A 25 -15.43 2.55 -33.29
CA ILE A 25 -16.80 2.39 -33.83
C ILE A 25 -17.30 3.67 -34.56
N ASP A 26 -16.51 4.74 -34.58
CA ASP A 26 -16.97 6.10 -34.95
C ASP A 26 -17.26 6.34 -36.45
N ASN A 27 -16.92 5.43 -37.37
CA ASN A 27 -16.98 5.74 -38.80
C ASN A 27 -18.23 5.29 -39.56
N GLN A 28 -19.22 4.65 -38.94
CA GLN A 28 -20.38 4.10 -39.68
C GLN A 28 -21.78 4.59 -39.29
N VAL A 29 -21.91 5.55 -38.37
CA VAL A 29 -23.23 6.11 -37.99
C VAL A 29 -23.27 7.62 -38.19
N ASN A 30 -23.37 8.05 -39.44
CA ASN A 30 -23.69 9.45 -39.78
C ASN A 30 -24.76 9.42 -40.87
N ASN A 31 -26.04 9.63 -40.54
CA ASN A 31 -27.06 10.29 -41.36
C ASN A 31 -28.51 10.17 -40.82
N THR A 32 -28.72 10.29 -39.51
CA THR A 32 -30.08 10.57 -38.97
C THR A 32 -29.97 11.62 -37.89
N ILE A 33 -30.49 12.82 -38.18
CA ILE A 33 -30.49 13.97 -37.27
C ILE A 33 -31.59 13.73 -36.23
N GLN A 34 -31.30 12.93 -35.21
CA GLN A 34 -32.06 12.94 -33.97
C GLN A 34 -31.52 14.05 -33.08
N LYS A 35 -32.42 14.82 -32.43
CA LYS A 35 -32.02 15.77 -31.39
C LYS A 35 -31.16 15.01 -30.36
N PRO A 36 -29.96 15.50 -30.01
CA PRO A 36 -29.12 14.81 -29.03
C PRO A 36 -29.89 14.71 -27.71
N GLN A 37 -30.19 13.47 -27.28
CA GLN A 37 -30.83 13.19 -25.99
C GLN A 37 -30.07 13.95 -24.90
N GLN A 38 -30.78 14.79 -24.14
CA GLN A 38 -30.23 15.51 -23.00
C GLN A 38 -29.89 14.50 -21.91
N ILE A 39 -28.68 14.59 -21.35
CA ILE A 39 -28.38 13.89 -20.11
C ILE A 39 -29.13 14.61 -19.01
N LYS A 40 -30.17 13.96 -18.48
CA LYS A 40 -30.95 14.49 -17.36
C LYS A 40 -30.05 14.81 -16.17
N PHE A 41 -30.42 15.86 -15.45
CA PHE A 41 -29.77 16.31 -14.21
C PHE A 41 -28.37 16.89 -14.39
N ARG A 42 -27.93 17.13 -15.63
CA ARG A 42 -26.64 17.75 -15.96
C ARG A 42 -26.78 19.03 -16.79
N GLU A 43 -27.94 19.64 -16.77
CA GLU A 43 -28.26 20.83 -17.57
C GLU A 43 -27.43 22.04 -17.13
N GLN A 44 -27.16 22.16 -15.82
CA GLN A 44 -26.35 23.24 -15.26
C GLN A 44 -24.89 23.12 -15.71
N GLU A 45 -24.30 21.93 -15.57
CA GLU A 45 -22.94 21.65 -16.02
C GLU A 45 -22.82 21.82 -17.54
N GLN A 46 -23.82 21.35 -18.31
CA GLN A 46 -23.88 21.57 -19.75
C GLN A 46 -23.86 23.06 -20.10
N HIS A 47 -24.66 23.87 -19.39
CA HIS A 47 -24.71 25.32 -19.58
C HIS A 47 -23.37 25.98 -19.24
N LEU A 48 -22.72 25.56 -18.14
CA LEU A 48 -21.40 26.07 -17.75
C LEU A 48 -20.31 25.71 -18.77
N ILE A 49 -20.29 24.48 -19.28
CA ILE A 49 -19.37 24.06 -20.34
C ILE A 49 -19.62 24.90 -21.61
N GLN A 50 -20.89 25.11 -21.98
CA GLN A 50 -21.23 25.91 -23.16
C GLN A 50 -20.86 27.38 -22.97
N LYS A 51 -20.99 27.92 -21.75
CA LYS A 51 -20.55 29.28 -21.40
C LYS A 51 -19.03 29.41 -21.54
N PHE A 52 -18.27 28.43 -21.03
CA PHE A 52 -16.82 28.35 -21.16
C PHE A 52 -16.36 28.30 -22.62
N ILE A 53 -16.94 27.44 -23.46
CA ILE A 53 -16.56 27.34 -24.88
C ILE A 53 -16.84 28.63 -25.67
N ASN A 54 -17.77 29.46 -25.19
CA ASN A 54 -18.06 30.75 -25.81
C ASN A 54 -17.29 31.91 -25.18
N SER A 55 -16.51 31.68 -24.12
CA SER A 55 -15.72 32.74 -23.47
C SER A 55 -14.50 33.10 -24.32
N ASN A 56 -14.05 34.34 -24.19
CA ASN A 56 -12.87 34.88 -24.86
C ASN A 56 -11.71 35.05 -23.89
N ASP A 57 -11.59 34.15 -22.91
CA ASP A 57 -10.52 34.19 -21.92
C ASP A 57 -9.16 33.89 -22.57
N GLU A 58 -8.09 34.49 -22.04
CA GLU A 58 -6.71 34.29 -22.52
C GLU A 58 -6.27 32.82 -22.40
N TYR A 59 -6.70 32.15 -21.32
CA TYR A 59 -6.46 30.73 -21.07
C TYR A 59 -7.78 29.97 -21.15
N LYS A 60 -7.81 28.97 -22.03
CA LYS A 60 -8.99 28.14 -22.29
C LYS A 60 -8.77 26.76 -21.72
N LEU A 61 -8.59 26.68 -20.40
CA LEU A 61 -8.50 25.42 -19.67
C LEU A 61 -9.76 25.19 -18.82
N LEU A 62 -10.46 24.09 -19.13
CA LEU A 62 -11.60 23.60 -18.37
C LEU A 62 -11.29 22.24 -17.80
N LEU A 63 -11.58 22.04 -16.53
CA LEU A 63 -11.49 20.75 -15.86
C LEU A 63 -12.87 20.30 -15.45
N LEU A 64 -13.16 19.03 -15.72
CA LEU A 64 -14.36 18.36 -15.24
C LEU A 64 -13.90 17.34 -14.21
N THR A 65 -14.17 17.64 -12.96
CA THR A 65 -13.73 16.80 -11.84
C THR A 65 -14.93 16.13 -11.18
N GLY A 66 -14.74 14.96 -10.59
CA GLY A 66 -15.80 14.23 -9.88
C GLY A 66 -15.56 12.74 -9.91
N GLN A 67 -16.29 11.96 -9.11
CA GLN A 67 -16.09 10.52 -9.03
C GLN A 67 -16.36 9.80 -10.38
N PRO A 68 -15.80 8.61 -10.62
CA PRO A 68 -16.22 7.77 -11.74
C PRO A 68 -17.75 7.56 -11.76
N GLY A 69 -18.34 7.46 -12.95
CA GLY A 69 -19.79 7.24 -13.10
C GLY A 69 -20.68 8.48 -13.00
N THR A 70 -20.15 9.68 -12.70
CA THR A 70 -20.97 10.91 -12.61
C THR A 70 -21.44 11.47 -13.95
N GLY A 71 -21.07 10.85 -15.08
CA GLY A 71 -21.53 11.23 -16.42
C GLY A 71 -20.66 12.27 -17.16
N LYS A 72 -19.47 12.61 -16.63
CA LYS A 72 -18.53 13.58 -17.22
C LYS A 72 -18.25 13.32 -18.71
N THR A 73 -17.76 12.11 -19.02
CA THR A 73 -17.40 11.68 -20.37
C THR A 73 -18.60 11.67 -21.30
N THR A 74 -19.74 11.15 -20.84
CA THR A 74 -21.00 11.10 -21.60
C THR A 74 -21.47 12.51 -21.96
N LEU A 75 -21.43 13.45 -21.01
CA LEU A 75 -21.84 14.84 -21.25
C LEU A 75 -20.94 15.53 -22.27
N ILE A 76 -19.63 15.33 -22.16
CA ILE A 76 -18.71 15.89 -23.14
C ILE A 76 -18.89 15.27 -24.52
N HIS A 77 -19.14 13.97 -24.63
CA HIS A 77 -19.49 13.37 -25.92
C HIS A 77 -20.76 13.98 -26.51
N GLN A 78 -21.79 14.21 -25.69
CA GLN A 78 -23.02 14.87 -26.15
C GLN A 78 -22.76 16.30 -26.63
N CYS A 79 -22.04 17.11 -25.86
CA CYS A 79 -21.64 18.47 -26.23
C CYS A 79 -20.77 18.48 -27.49
N SER A 80 -19.87 17.51 -27.65
CA SER A 80 -18.99 17.40 -28.82
C SER A 80 -19.77 17.25 -30.13
N LYS A 81 -20.89 16.50 -30.11
CA LYS A 81 -21.78 16.38 -31.28
C LYS A 81 -22.35 17.74 -31.68
N GLN A 82 -22.74 18.57 -30.71
CA GLN A 82 -23.25 19.92 -30.96
C GLN A 82 -22.15 20.86 -31.48
N TRP A 83 -20.92 20.75 -30.97
CA TRP A 83 -19.81 21.59 -31.41
C TRP A 83 -19.30 21.25 -32.82
N ARG A 84 -19.39 19.98 -33.23
CA ARG A 84 -19.10 19.58 -34.62
C ARG A 84 -20.03 20.31 -35.61
N ILE A 85 -21.30 20.47 -35.28
CA ILE A 85 -22.26 21.25 -36.09
C ILE A 85 -21.82 22.72 -36.18
N LYS A 86 -21.28 23.28 -35.08
CA LYS A 86 -20.70 24.63 -35.03
C LYS A 86 -19.29 24.74 -35.65
N LYS A 87 -18.85 23.73 -36.42
CA LYS A 87 -17.55 23.68 -37.14
C LYS A 87 -16.31 23.69 -36.23
N TYR A 88 -16.42 23.26 -34.97
CA TYR A 88 -15.23 23.02 -34.15
C TYR A 88 -14.53 21.74 -34.58
N LYS A 89 -13.19 21.78 -34.66
CA LYS A 89 -12.39 20.56 -34.78
C LYS A 89 -12.14 20.00 -33.38
N ILE A 90 -12.70 18.82 -33.12
CA ILE A 90 -12.66 18.18 -31.80
C ILE A 90 -11.70 17.00 -31.86
N ILE A 91 -10.73 16.98 -30.95
CA ILE A 91 -9.84 15.85 -30.75
C ILE A 91 -10.13 15.31 -29.37
N TYR A 92 -10.60 14.06 -29.33
CA TYR A 92 -10.84 13.32 -28.10
C TYR A 92 -9.78 12.24 -27.96
N THR A 93 -9.13 12.14 -26.81
CA THR A 93 -8.16 11.08 -26.52
C THR A 93 -8.17 10.72 -25.04
N ASN A 94 -7.88 9.46 -24.74
CA ASN A 94 -7.62 9.03 -23.36
C ASN A 94 -6.13 9.24 -23.04
N ALA A 95 -5.84 9.86 -21.90
CA ALA A 95 -4.51 10.17 -21.42
C ALA A 95 -3.68 8.95 -20.99
N MET A 96 -4.31 7.85 -20.55
CA MET A 96 -3.61 6.61 -20.16
C MET A 96 -2.77 6.00 -21.28
N GLY A 97 -3.11 6.30 -22.53
CA GLY A 97 -2.39 5.78 -23.70
C GLY A 97 -1.01 6.41 -23.93
N PHE A 98 -0.65 7.46 -23.20
CA PHE A 98 0.60 8.22 -23.41
C PHE A 98 1.60 7.96 -22.30
N GLN A 99 2.84 7.64 -22.67
CA GLN A 99 3.92 7.43 -21.70
C GLN A 99 4.67 8.72 -21.39
N ASN A 100 4.69 9.66 -22.34
CA ASN A 100 5.39 10.94 -22.22
C ASN A 100 4.69 12.00 -23.08
N TYR A 101 5.09 13.27 -22.90
CA TYR A 101 4.50 14.38 -23.65
C TYR A 101 4.80 14.37 -25.15
N LYS A 102 5.91 13.75 -25.58
CA LYS A 102 6.24 13.61 -27.00
C LYS A 102 5.20 12.75 -27.72
N ASP A 103 4.69 11.70 -27.07
CA ASP A 103 3.61 10.87 -27.61
C ASP A 103 2.32 11.69 -27.80
N VAL A 104 2.01 12.57 -26.85
CA VAL A 104 0.86 13.49 -26.92
C VAL A 104 1.01 14.43 -28.12
N ILE A 105 2.16 15.10 -28.27
CA ILE A 105 2.42 15.98 -29.42
C ILE A 105 2.32 15.21 -30.74
N GLN A 106 2.92 14.01 -30.82
CA GLN A 106 2.90 13.22 -32.05
C GLN A 106 1.47 12.82 -32.44
N TYR A 107 0.67 12.40 -31.45
CA TYR A 107 -0.74 12.07 -31.66
C TYR A 107 -1.53 13.30 -32.10
N LEU A 108 -1.43 14.42 -31.39
CA LEU A 108 -2.13 15.66 -31.73
C LEU A 108 -1.71 16.20 -33.09
N SER A 109 -0.43 16.15 -33.43
CA SER A 109 0.10 16.55 -34.74
C SER A 109 -0.52 15.75 -35.86
N LYS A 110 -0.67 14.43 -35.68
CA LYS A 110 -1.32 13.53 -36.64
C LYS A 110 -2.80 13.86 -36.81
N GLN A 111 -3.54 14.06 -35.70
CA GLN A 111 -4.96 14.41 -35.75
C GLN A 111 -5.21 15.81 -36.34
N LEU A 112 -4.29 16.74 -36.08
CA LEU A 112 -4.33 18.10 -36.64
C LEU A 112 -3.81 18.19 -38.07
N GLN A 113 -3.23 17.11 -38.61
CA GLN A 113 -2.57 17.06 -39.92
C GLN A 113 -1.39 18.03 -40.04
N LEU A 114 -0.70 18.29 -38.93
CA LEU A 114 0.48 19.13 -38.89
C LEU A 114 1.71 18.30 -39.27
N ARG A 115 2.39 18.67 -40.37
CA ARG A 115 3.59 17.98 -40.86
C ARG A 115 4.86 18.58 -40.23
N TYR A 116 5.92 17.78 -40.09
CA TYR A 116 7.26 18.21 -39.65
C TYR A 116 7.29 18.85 -38.25
N ILE A 117 6.77 18.16 -37.23
CA ILE A 117 6.82 18.62 -35.84
C ILE A 117 7.89 17.83 -35.10
N ASN A 118 8.97 18.52 -34.74
CA ASN A 118 10.10 17.92 -34.05
C ASN A 118 10.21 18.41 -32.60
N THR A 119 9.69 19.61 -32.31
CA THR A 119 9.74 20.25 -31.00
C THR A 119 8.36 20.75 -30.55
N HIS A 120 8.22 21.02 -29.25
CA HIS A 120 7.04 21.68 -28.67
C HIS A 120 6.79 23.06 -29.29
N GLU A 121 7.84 23.86 -29.46
CA GLU A 121 7.72 25.19 -30.05
C GLU A 121 7.25 25.13 -31.50
N ASP A 122 7.71 24.16 -32.30
CA ASP A 122 7.19 23.93 -33.66
C ASP A 122 5.69 23.63 -33.64
N PHE A 123 5.24 22.83 -32.67
CA PHE A 123 3.83 22.48 -32.49
C PHE A 123 3.01 23.72 -32.16
N ILE A 124 3.44 24.50 -31.16
CA ILE A 124 2.77 25.76 -30.76
C ILE A 124 2.71 26.74 -31.92
N ASN A 125 3.82 26.99 -32.61
CA ASN A 125 3.89 27.94 -33.72
C ASN A 125 2.96 27.53 -34.89
N LYS A 126 2.81 26.23 -35.14
CA LYS A 126 1.89 25.71 -36.17
C LYS A 126 0.44 25.74 -35.71
N LEU A 127 0.18 25.47 -34.44
CA LEU A 127 -1.14 25.57 -33.83
C LEU A 127 -1.65 27.02 -33.88
N GLN A 128 -0.79 27.99 -33.54
CA GLN A 128 -1.07 29.42 -33.66
C GLN A 128 -1.41 29.83 -35.09
N LYS A 129 -0.72 29.29 -36.11
CA LYS A 129 -0.98 29.61 -37.52
C LYS A 129 -2.33 29.07 -38.03
N GLN A 130 -2.96 28.13 -37.33
CA GLN A 130 -4.28 27.57 -37.69
C GLN A 130 -5.46 28.37 -37.10
N THR A 131 -5.37 29.71 -37.06
CA THR A 131 -6.38 30.60 -36.45
C THR A 131 -7.79 30.51 -37.04
N SER A 132 -7.95 29.97 -38.25
CA SER A 132 -9.24 29.92 -38.95
C SER A 132 -10.20 28.84 -38.42
N ILE A 133 -9.70 27.82 -37.70
CA ILE A 133 -10.50 26.71 -37.20
C ILE A 133 -10.42 26.71 -35.68
N LYS A 134 -11.57 26.85 -35.00
CA LYS A 134 -11.63 26.70 -33.55
C LYS A 134 -11.43 25.23 -33.18
N GLN A 135 -10.46 24.97 -32.31
CA GLN A 135 -10.09 23.63 -31.89
C GLN A 135 -10.48 23.39 -30.43
N ILE A 136 -10.87 22.16 -30.12
CA ILE A 136 -11.12 21.67 -28.76
C ILE A 136 -10.37 20.35 -28.62
N ILE A 137 -9.51 20.26 -27.61
CA ILE A 137 -8.78 19.05 -27.25
C ILE A 137 -9.32 18.57 -25.92
N ILE A 138 -9.80 17.33 -25.90
CA ILE A 138 -10.38 16.67 -24.74
C ILE A 138 -9.46 15.53 -24.36
N PHE A 139 -8.97 15.56 -23.12
CA PHE A 139 -8.23 14.47 -22.50
C PHE A 139 -9.10 13.80 -21.44
N ASP A 140 -9.45 12.54 -21.70
CA ASP A 140 -10.05 11.68 -20.69
C ASP A 140 -8.96 11.16 -19.74
N GLU A 141 -9.29 11.02 -18.46
CA GLU A 141 -8.35 10.62 -17.40
C GLU A 141 -7.08 11.49 -17.35
N PHE A 142 -7.29 12.80 -17.46
CA PHE A 142 -6.26 13.83 -17.64
C PHE A 142 -5.16 13.79 -16.58
N GLU A 143 -5.45 13.31 -15.37
CA GLU A 143 -4.50 13.10 -14.28
C GLU A 143 -3.29 12.24 -14.67
N ASN A 144 -3.46 11.32 -15.63
CA ASN A 144 -2.38 10.41 -16.04
C ASN A 144 -1.27 11.10 -16.83
N LEU A 145 -1.52 12.28 -17.40
CA LEU A 145 -0.49 13.06 -18.09
C LEU A 145 0.59 13.62 -17.14
N PHE A 146 0.34 13.60 -15.84
CA PHE A 146 1.18 14.23 -14.81
C PHE A 146 2.09 13.23 -14.08
N ASN A 147 2.09 11.96 -14.50
CA ASN A 147 3.06 10.97 -14.03
C ASN A 147 4.47 11.22 -14.61
N GLY A 148 4.61 12.14 -15.57
CA GLY A 148 5.86 12.53 -16.23
C GLY A 148 6.62 13.68 -15.57
N ASN A 149 7.62 14.20 -16.28
CA ASN A 149 8.48 15.29 -15.82
C ASN A 149 7.71 16.63 -15.70
N GLN A 150 8.01 17.45 -14.69
CA GLN A 150 7.33 18.74 -14.44
C GLN A 150 7.33 19.68 -15.64
N VAL A 151 8.40 19.64 -16.44
CA VAL A 151 8.55 20.45 -17.66
C VAL A 151 7.49 20.09 -18.70
N GLU A 152 7.20 18.81 -18.86
CA GLU A 152 6.23 18.28 -19.83
C GLU A 152 4.80 18.71 -19.49
N THR A 153 4.46 18.67 -18.20
CA THR A 153 3.18 19.12 -17.69
C THR A 153 2.93 20.61 -17.99
N SER A 154 3.95 21.46 -17.77
CA SER A 154 3.86 22.89 -18.07
C SER A 154 3.61 23.14 -19.57
N GLN A 155 4.22 22.32 -20.44
CA GLN A 155 4.03 22.42 -21.89
C GLN A 155 2.60 22.04 -22.34
N ILE A 156 1.96 21.06 -21.70
CA ILE A 156 0.54 20.73 -21.94
C ILE A 156 -0.35 21.94 -21.61
N PHE A 157 -0.10 22.60 -20.48
CA PHE A 157 -0.89 23.77 -20.08
C PHE A 157 -0.73 24.96 -21.01
N GLN A 158 0.43 25.13 -21.65
CA GLN A 158 0.63 26.17 -22.67
C GLN A 158 -0.29 26.02 -23.88
N LEU A 159 -0.79 24.80 -24.16
CA LEU A 159 -1.76 24.57 -25.23
C LEU A 159 -3.05 25.38 -25.02
N SER A 160 -3.45 25.58 -23.75
CA SER A 160 -4.69 26.29 -23.40
C SER A 160 -4.73 27.75 -23.86
N LYS A 161 -3.60 28.35 -24.24
CA LYS A 161 -3.56 29.70 -24.85
C LYS A 161 -4.09 29.73 -26.29
N TYR A 162 -4.01 28.61 -27.00
CA TYR A 162 -4.28 28.55 -28.44
C TYR A 162 -5.47 27.66 -28.79
N THR A 163 -5.85 26.74 -27.90
CA THR A 163 -6.97 25.81 -28.09
C THR A 163 -7.76 25.66 -26.80
N HIS A 164 -9.04 25.28 -26.89
CA HIS A 164 -9.80 24.91 -25.70
C HIS A 164 -9.33 23.54 -25.24
N LEU A 165 -8.75 23.49 -24.06
CA LEU A 165 -8.27 22.28 -23.42
C LEU A 165 -9.28 21.87 -22.36
N ILE A 166 -9.87 20.67 -22.51
CA ILE A 166 -10.79 20.08 -21.54
C ILE A 166 -10.12 18.85 -20.94
N GLY A 167 -9.86 18.86 -19.64
CA GLY A 167 -9.39 17.71 -18.89
C GLY A 167 -10.54 17.07 -18.11
N ILE A 168 -10.76 15.77 -18.28
CA ILE A 168 -11.70 15.00 -17.44
C ILE A 168 -10.87 14.28 -16.38
N CYS A 169 -11.14 14.58 -15.11
CA CYS A 169 -10.42 13.97 -13.99
C CYS A 169 -11.34 13.28 -13.00
N ASN A 170 -10.86 12.22 -12.36
CA ASN A 170 -11.63 11.53 -11.32
C ASN A 170 -11.41 12.11 -9.91
N ASN A 171 -10.39 12.94 -9.72
CA ASN A 171 -10.06 13.53 -8.41
C ASN A 171 -10.29 15.05 -8.39
N ILE A 172 -11.14 15.50 -7.46
CA ILE A 172 -11.61 16.90 -7.29
C ILE A 172 -10.46 17.84 -6.89
N GLY A 173 -9.46 17.35 -6.17
CA GLY A 173 -8.31 18.14 -5.71
C GLY A 173 -7.01 17.87 -6.48
N PHE A 174 -7.09 17.22 -7.65
CA PHE A 174 -5.89 16.72 -8.33
C PHE A 174 -4.87 17.83 -8.64
N LEU A 175 -5.29 18.94 -9.24
CA LEU A 175 -4.35 20.02 -9.58
C LEU A 175 -3.84 20.79 -8.36
N ASP A 176 -4.63 20.91 -7.31
CA ASP A 176 -4.19 21.55 -6.06
C ASP A 176 -3.14 20.68 -5.35
N MET A 177 -3.30 19.35 -5.40
CA MET A 177 -2.27 18.43 -4.91
C MET A 177 -0.99 18.49 -5.75
N GLN A 178 -1.11 18.55 -7.08
CA GLN A 178 0.06 18.58 -7.96
C GLN A 178 0.80 19.92 -7.94
N SER A 179 0.08 21.05 -7.86
CA SER A 179 0.71 22.37 -7.74
C SER A 179 1.57 22.46 -6.48
N ASN A 180 1.08 21.95 -5.35
CA ASN A 180 1.83 21.90 -4.09
C ASN A 180 3.03 20.94 -4.12
N LYS A 181 2.87 19.76 -4.73
CA LYS A 181 3.95 18.75 -4.77
C LYS A 181 5.06 19.08 -5.77
N GLN A 182 4.70 19.64 -6.92
CA GLN A 182 5.60 19.77 -8.05
C GLN A 182 6.01 21.23 -8.34
N GLN A 183 5.57 22.21 -7.55
CA GLN A 183 5.82 23.64 -7.77
C GLN A 183 5.46 24.11 -9.20
N ILE A 184 4.49 23.44 -9.85
CA ILE A 184 4.07 23.77 -11.21
C ILE A 184 3.14 24.97 -11.16
N LYS A 185 3.46 26.00 -11.94
CA LYS A 185 2.59 27.15 -12.16
C LYS A 185 1.44 26.76 -13.09
N VAL A 186 0.30 26.38 -12.51
CA VAL A 186 -0.93 26.08 -13.23
C VAL A 186 -1.52 27.40 -13.77
N PRO A 187 -1.90 27.50 -15.06
CA PRO A 187 -2.57 28.69 -15.57
C PRO A 187 -3.98 28.84 -14.95
N PRO A 188 -4.61 30.02 -15.03
CA PRO A 188 -6.01 30.17 -14.65
C PRO A 188 -6.88 29.14 -15.37
N TYR A 189 -7.75 28.47 -14.62
CA TYR A 189 -8.63 27.42 -15.15
C TYR A 189 -10.01 27.51 -14.52
N GLN A 190 -11.01 27.03 -15.25
CA GLN A 190 -12.35 26.80 -14.70
C GLN A 190 -12.47 25.33 -14.30
N ASN A 191 -12.96 25.06 -13.09
CA ASN A 191 -13.28 23.70 -12.63
C ASN A 191 -14.80 23.56 -12.51
N ILE A 192 -15.35 22.52 -13.13
CA ILE A 192 -16.75 22.10 -12.95
C ILE A 192 -16.72 20.78 -12.20
N ILE A 193 -17.26 20.79 -10.99
CA ILE A 193 -17.35 19.62 -10.13
C ILE A 193 -18.67 18.89 -10.45
N PHE A 194 -18.57 17.63 -10.83
CA PHE A 194 -19.69 16.73 -11.06
C PHE A 194 -19.98 15.99 -9.76
N GLU A 195 -20.99 16.46 -9.05
CA GLU A 195 -21.48 15.79 -7.85
C GLU A 195 -22.06 14.41 -8.17
N PRO A 196 -21.93 13.42 -7.27
CA PRO A 196 -22.61 12.14 -7.40
C PRO A 196 -24.12 12.31 -7.63
N TYR A 197 -24.72 11.43 -8.43
CA TYR A 197 -26.18 11.40 -8.56
C TYR A 197 -26.81 11.06 -7.21
N THR A 198 -27.87 11.79 -6.86
CA THR A 198 -28.68 11.43 -5.69
C THR A 198 -29.45 10.14 -5.94
N LEU A 199 -29.84 9.43 -4.88
CA LEU A 199 -30.58 8.17 -4.99
C LEU A 199 -31.84 8.32 -5.86
N ASN A 200 -32.58 9.42 -5.71
CA ASN A 200 -33.79 9.70 -6.48
C ASN A 200 -33.49 9.90 -7.98
N GLN A 201 -32.40 10.61 -8.30
CA GLN A 201 -31.95 10.79 -9.69
C GLN A 201 -31.53 9.46 -10.33
N VAL A 202 -30.84 8.60 -9.57
CA VAL A 202 -30.47 7.26 -10.04
C VAL A 202 -31.72 6.42 -10.30
N GLN A 203 -32.71 6.44 -9.38
CA GLN A 203 -33.97 5.72 -9.56
C GLN A 203 -34.73 6.22 -10.80
N GLU A 204 -34.79 7.52 -11.03
CA GLU A 204 -35.45 8.07 -12.22
C GLU A 204 -34.72 7.67 -13.51
N LEU A 205 -33.38 7.71 -13.52
CA LEU A 205 -32.60 7.23 -14.67
C LEU A 205 -32.86 5.75 -14.93
N VAL A 206 -32.86 4.90 -13.89
CA VAL A 206 -33.17 3.47 -14.00
C VAL A 206 -34.58 3.25 -14.55
N GLN A 207 -35.57 4.01 -14.07
CA GLN A 207 -36.94 3.92 -14.57
C GLN A 207 -37.02 4.30 -16.05
N GLU A 208 -36.36 5.37 -16.47
CA GLU A 208 -36.33 5.78 -17.89
C GLU A 208 -35.68 4.72 -18.78
N TYR A 209 -34.60 4.08 -18.30
CA TYR A 209 -34.00 2.95 -19.01
C TYR A 209 -34.96 1.75 -19.11
N GLN A 210 -35.68 1.42 -18.04
CA GLN A 210 -36.70 0.37 -18.05
C GLN A 210 -37.85 0.70 -19.00
N ASP A 211 -38.33 1.95 -18.99
CA ASP A 211 -39.40 2.42 -19.86
C ASP A 211 -38.99 2.33 -21.34
N ARG A 212 -37.76 2.74 -21.67
CA ARG A 212 -37.20 2.61 -23.03
C ARG A 212 -37.05 1.15 -23.45
N ARG A 213 -36.64 0.26 -22.54
CA ARG A 213 -36.56 -1.19 -22.81
C ARG A 213 -37.94 -1.80 -23.04
N ASN A 214 -38.93 -1.38 -22.26
CA ASN A 214 -40.33 -1.77 -22.43
C ASN A 214 -40.86 -1.26 -23.76
N GLU A 215 -40.52 -0.04 -24.16
CA GLU A 215 -40.88 0.55 -25.45
C GLU A 215 -40.32 -0.28 -26.63
N LEU A 216 -39.04 -0.66 -26.58
CA LEU A 216 -38.42 -1.52 -27.59
C LEU A 216 -39.08 -2.91 -27.65
N THR A 217 -39.40 -3.49 -26.49
CA THR A 217 -40.11 -4.78 -26.41
C THR A 217 -41.50 -4.68 -27.03
N ASN A 218 -42.23 -3.61 -26.73
CA ASN A 218 -43.54 -3.33 -27.31
C ASN A 218 -43.46 -3.11 -28.83
N TYR A 219 -42.39 -2.48 -29.33
CA TYR A 219 -42.17 -2.34 -30.77
C TYR A 219 -41.96 -3.68 -31.48
N VAL A 220 -41.16 -4.57 -30.89
CA VAL A 220 -40.97 -5.93 -31.43
C VAL A 220 -42.28 -6.70 -31.46
N ALA A 221 -43.08 -6.62 -30.39
CA ALA A 221 -44.39 -7.26 -30.31
C ALA A 221 -45.35 -6.73 -31.40
N ALA A 222 -45.44 -5.40 -31.56
CA ALA A 222 -46.31 -4.77 -32.56
C ALA A 222 -45.89 -5.10 -34.01
N LEU A 223 -44.59 -5.13 -34.29
CA LEU A 223 -44.08 -5.56 -35.61
C LEU A 223 -44.33 -7.05 -35.87
N GLY A 224 -44.23 -7.89 -34.84
CA GLY A 224 -44.56 -9.30 -34.91
C GLY A 224 -46.04 -9.54 -35.22
N GLU A 225 -46.94 -8.79 -34.58
CA GLU A 225 -48.38 -8.84 -34.86
C GLU A 225 -48.68 -8.34 -36.28
N ALA A 226 -48.08 -7.22 -36.71
CA ALA A 226 -48.21 -6.73 -38.08
C ALA A 226 -47.73 -7.76 -39.12
N LYS A 227 -46.60 -8.44 -38.86
CA LYS A 227 -46.11 -9.54 -39.69
C LYS A 227 -47.12 -10.67 -39.77
N SER A 228 -47.70 -11.09 -38.64
CA SER A 228 -48.71 -12.14 -38.57
C SER A 228 -49.94 -11.80 -39.42
N ILE A 229 -50.47 -10.58 -39.25
CA ILE A 229 -51.60 -10.07 -40.03
C ILE A 229 -51.26 -10.10 -41.52
N VAL A 230 -50.14 -9.51 -41.94
CA VAL A 230 -49.76 -9.45 -43.37
C VAL A 230 -49.52 -10.85 -43.95
N SER A 231 -48.95 -11.77 -43.18
CA SER A 231 -48.71 -13.16 -43.61
C SER A 231 -49.99 -14.00 -43.73
N GLY A 232 -51.00 -13.73 -42.89
CA GLY A 232 -52.29 -14.41 -42.91
C GLY A 232 -53.22 -13.97 -44.05
N LEU A 233 -52.90 -12.85 -44.72
CA LEU A 233 -53.71 -12.35 -45.84
C LEU A 233 -53.67 -13.26 -47.08
N GLY A 234 -52.62 -14.06 -47.26
CA GLY A 234 -52.54 -15.10 -48.30
C GLY A 234 -53.02 -14.68 -49.70
N SER A 235 -53.42 -15.65 -50.52
CA SER A 235 -54.06 -15.44 -51.82
C SER A 235 -55.56 -15.15 -51.74
N VAL A 236 -56.06 -14.68 -50.59
CA VAL A 236 -57.50 -14.44 -50.39
C VAL A 236 -57.85 -13.09 -51.01
N SER A 237 -58.96 -13.07 -51.78
CA SER A 237 -59.48 -11.88 -52.44
C SER A 237 -59.63 -10.72 -51.47
N PHE A 238 -58.89 -9.67 -51.79
CA PHE A 238 -58.67 -8.43 -51.03
C PHE A 238 -59.94 -7.68 -50.56
N LEU A 239 -61.12 -8.01 -51.10
CA LEU A 239 -62.39 -7.36 -50.77
C LEU A 239 -62.96 -7.70 -49.38
N GLN A 240 -62.43 -8.71 -48.67
CA GLN A 240 -62.91 -9.10 -47.34
C GLN A 240 -62.08 -8.54 -46.17
N VAL A 241 -60.95 -7.87 -46.44
CA VAL A 241 -60.00 -7.44 -45.42
C VAL A 241 -60.27 -6.01 -44.95
N SER A 242 -60.93 -5.18 -45.75
CA SER A 242 -61.40 -3.84 -45.33
C SER A 242 -62.46 -3.90 -44.22
N SER A 243 -63.07 -5.07 -43.99
CA SER A 243 -63.98 -5.36 -42.88
C SER A 243 -63.32 -6.05 -41.68
N ASN A 244 -61.99 -6.26 -41.69
CA ASN A 244 -61.35 -7.06 -40.64
C ASN A 244 -61.34 -6.33 -39.29
N GLU A 245 -62.04 -6.96 -38.33
CA GLU A 245 -62.04 -6.70 -36.90
C GLU A 245 -60.62 -6.45 -36.34
N HIS A 246 -59.60 -7.06 -36.93
CA HIS A 246 -58.19 -6.93 -36.53
C HIS A 246 -57.58 -5.54 -36.79
N TYR A 247 -57.93 -4.85 -37.88
CA TYR A 247 -57.44 -3.48 -38.12
C TYR A 247 -58.10 -2.51 -37.14
N SER A 248 -59.40 -2.69 -36.88
CA SER A 248 -60.14 -1.93 -35.88
C SER A 248 -59.59 -2.17 -34.47
N LYS A 249 -59.32 -3.43 -34.09
CA LYS A 249 -58.70 -3.80 -32.81
C LYS A 249 -57.29 -3.21 -32.65
N PHE A 250 -56.47 -3.21 -33.71
CA PHE A 250 -55.14 -2.57 -33.66
C PHE A 250 -55.25 -1.05 -33.46
N LYS A 251 -56.21 -0.40 -34.14
CA LYS A 251 -56.45 1.05 -34.04
C LYS A 251 -57.07 1.46 -32.69
N GLU A 252 -57.89 0.59 -32.10
CA GLU A 252 -58.44 0.74 -30.74
C GLU A 252 -57.34 0.53 -29.68
N ALA A 253 -56.46 -0.45 -29.87
CA ALA A 253 -55.32 -0.69 -28.98
C ALA A 253 -54.25 0.42 -29.08
N ASN A 254 -54.14 1.09 -30.22
CA ASN A 254 -53.16 2.15 -30.48
C ASN A 254 -53.80 3.41 -31.09
N PRO A 255 -54.63 4.16 -30.32
CA PRO A 255 -55.44 5.26 -30.84
C PRO A 255 -54.63 6.48 -31.32
N THR A 256 -53.38 6.62 -30.87
CA THR A 256 -52.44 7.65 -31.33
C THR A 256 -51.09 7.04 -31.69
N PRO A 257 -50.90 6.54 -32.92
CA PRO A 257 -49.63 5.99 -33.33
C PRO A 257 -48.57 7.11 -33.36
N ARG A 258 -47.55 7.02 -32.50
CA ARG A 258 -46.33 7.83 -32.56
C ARG A 258 -45.18 6.95 -33.04
N GLY A 259 -44.23 7.53 -33.78
CA GLY A 259 -43.02 6.82 -34.24
C GLY A 259 -43.33 5.61 -35.13
N TYR A 260 -42.90 4.41 -34.70
CA TYR A 260 -43.07 3.16 -35.45
C TYR A 260 -44.53 2.72 -35.61
N GLY A 261 -45.46 3.19 -34.76
CA GLY A 261 -46.90 2.97 -35.00
C GLY A 261 -47.38 3.55 -36.33
N ILE A 262 -46.79 4.68 -36.76
CA ILE A 262 -47.04 5.28 -38.07
C ILE A 262 -46.41 4.42 -39.17
N MET A 263 -45.24 3.82 -38.90
CA MET A 263 -44.58 2.91 -39.85
C MET A 263 -45.37 1.61 -40.02
N VAL A 264 -45.91 1.03 -38.95
CA VAL A 264 -46.84 -0.12 -39.00
C VAL A 264 -48.12 0.26 -39.73
N GLU A 265 -48.70 1.44 -39.46
CA GLU A 265 -49.87 1.93 -40.19
C GLU A 265 -49.56 2.16 -41.68
N LEU A 266 -48.37 2.68 -42.02
CA LEU A 266 -47.90 2.86 -43.40
C LEU A 266 -47.61 1.52 -44.09
N LEU A 267 -47.08 0.53 -43.37
CA LEU A 267 -46.83 -0.82 -43.89
C LEU A 267 -48.14 -1.57 -44.09
N LEU A 268 -49.11 -1.41 -43.19
CA LEU A 268 -50.47 -1.91 -43.35
C LEU A 268 -51.16 -1.20 -44.53
N LYS A 269 -51.06 0.12 -44.67
CA LYS A 269 -51.56 0.86 -45.84
C LYS A 269 -50.85 0.45 -47.14
N ALA A 270 -49.55 0.24 -47.13
CA ALA A 270 -48.79 -0.24 -48.29
C ALA A 270 -49.20 -1.68 -48.65
N SER A 271 -49.49 -2.52 -47.66
CA SER A 271 -50.05 -3.86 -47.87
C SER A 271 -51.45 -3.80 -48.48
N THR A 272 -52.26 -2.80 -48.13
CA THR A 272 -53.57 -2.56 -48.77
C THR A 272 -53.47 -2.05 -50.21
N GLN A 273 -52.28 -1.63 -50.66
CA GLN A 273 -52.05 -1.16 -52.04
C GLN A 273 -51.30 -2.18 -52.89
N ALA A 274 -50.79 -3.26 -52.29
CA ALA A 274 -50.09 -4.34 -52.98
C ALA A 274 -51.07 -5.17 -53.82
N LYS A 275 -50.83 -5.26 -55.14
CA LYS A 275 -51.70 -5.99 -56.08
C LYS A 275 -51.20 -7.40 -56.40
N THR A 276 -49.95 -7.71 -56.05
CA THR A 276 -49.32 -9.00 -56.38
C THR A 276 -48.77 -9.68 -55.12
N PRO A 277 -48.78 -11.02 -55.07
CA PRO A 277 -48.23 -11.78 -53.94
C PRO A 277 -46.74 -11.48 -53.67
N GLU A 278 -45.94 -11.20 -54.71
CA GLU A 278 -44.54 -10.79 -54.56
C GLU A 278 -44.37 -9.46 -53.80
N GLN A 279 -45.31 -8.51 -53.93
CA GLN A 279 -45.26 -7.24 -53.20
C GLN A 279 -45.55 -7.45 -51.72
N VAL A 280 -46.47 -8.35 -51.38
CA VAL A 280 -46.78 -8.74 -50.00
C VAL A 280 -45.55 -9.41 -49.37
N GLU A 281 -44.90 -10.33 -50.09
CA GLU A 281 -43.69 -11.01 -49.63
C GLU A 281 -42.53 -10.03 -49.37
N ARG A 282 -42.33 -9.02 -50.23
CA ARG A 282 -41.34 -7.95 -50.00
C ARG A 282 -41.65 -7.11 -48.76
N ILE A 283 -42.92 -6.82 -48.49
CA ILE A 283 -43.35 -6.09 -47.28
C ILE A 283 -43.08 -6.94 -46.03
N VAL A 284 -43.41 -8.23 -46.06
CA VAL A 284 -43.12 -9.18 -44.97
C VAL A 284 -41.61 -9.27 -44.72
N ALA A 285 -40.80 -9.38 -45.77
CA ALA A 285 -39.34 -9.40 -45.66
C ALA A 285 -38.79 -8.09 -45.07
N THR A 286 -39.38 -6.94 -45.41
CA THR A 286 -39.00 -5.64 -44.84
C THR A 286 -39.35 -5.54 -43.36
N ILE A 287 -40.55 -6.00 -42.96
CA ILE A 287 -40.96 -6.07 -41.55
C ILE A 287 -40.01 -6.98 -40.77
N GLN A 288 -39.64 -8.14 -41.33
CA GLN A 288 -38.69 -9.06 -40.70
C GLN A 288 -37.31 -8.43 -40.52
N GLY A 289 -36.79 -7.74 -41.55
CA GLY A 289 -35.50 -7.05 -41.44
C GLY A 289 -35.49 -5.93 -40.38
N LEU A 290 -36.63 -5.25 -40.16
CA LEU A 290 -36.79 -4.27 -39.09
C LEU A 290 -36.81 -4.94 -37.71
N ILE A 291 -37.53 -6.06 -37.57
CA ILE A 291 -37.55 -6.87 -36.34
C ILE A 291 -36.13 -7.33 -35.99
N ASP A 292 -35.40 -7.88 -36.96
CA ASP A 292 -34.02 -8.36 -36.76
C ASP A 292 -33.08 -7.20 -36.36
N SER A 293 -33.24 -6.03 -36.96
CA SER A 293 -32.47 -4.82 -36.61
C SER A 293 -32.75 -4.34 -35.19
N ILE A 294 -34.00 -4.40 -34.73
CA ILE A 294 -34.37 -4.03 -33.35
C ILE A 294 -33.85 -5.07 -32.36
N TYR A 295 -33.91 -6.36 -32.69
CA TYR A 295 -33.31 -7.41 -31.85
C TYR A 295 -31.80 -7.27 -31.71
N GLU A 296 -31.08 -6.98 -32.80
CA GLU A 296 -29.64 -6.73 -32.73
C GLU A 296 -29.33 -5.46 -31.90
N LEU A 297 -30.15 -4.41 -31.99
CA LEU A 297 -30.03 -3.24 -31.11
C LEU A 297 -30.29 -3.59 -29.64
N GLN A 298 -31.35 -4.33 -29.32
CA GLN A 298 -31.64 -4.78 -27.95
C GLN A 298 -30.52 -5.66 -27.38
N LYS A 299 -29.98 -6.56 -28.20
CA LYS A 299 -28.86 -7.43 -27.83
C LYS A 299 -27.59 -6.62 -27.57
N GLN A 300 -27.30 -5.61 -28.39
CA GLN A 300 -26.18 -4.71 -28.16
C GLN A 300 -26.37 -3.86 -26.89
N GLU A 301 -27.58 -3.35 -26.63
CA GLU A 301 -27.89 -2.63 -25.39
C GLU A 301 -27.73 -3.54 -24.16
N LEU A 302 -28.23 -4.77 -24.21
CA LEU A 302 -28.08 -5.76 -23.12
C LEU A 302 -26.60 -6.08 -22.83
N LEU A 303 -25.78 -6.31 -23.86
CA LEU A 303 -24.35 -6.58 -23.69
C LEU A 303 -23.61 -5.38 -23.09
N VAL A 304 -24.01 -4.16 -23.45
CA VAL A 304 -23.43 -2.94 -22.87
C VAL A 304 -23.88 -2.78 -21.42
N ASP A 305 -25.12 -3.12 -21.08
CA ASP A 305 -25.63 -3.07 -19.71
C ASP A 305 -24.97 -4.11 -18.81
N ASP A 306 -24.83 -5.36 -19.26
CA ASP A 306 -24.07 -6.40 -18.54
C ASP A 306 -22.63 -5.93 -18.28
N ALA A 307 -21.99 -5.30 -19.27
CA ALA A 307 -20.65 -4.75 -19.11
C ALA A 307 -20.60 -3.58 -18.11
N ARG A 308 -21.61 -2.69 -18.10
CA ARG A 308 -21.72 -1.61 -17.11
C ARG A 308 -21.99 -2.15 -15.71
N GLU A 309 -22.82 -3.17 -15.56
CA GLU A 309 -23.14 -3.80 -14.28
C GLU A 309 -21.91 -4.49 -13.70
N VAL A 310 -21.16 -5.25 -14.51
CA VAL A 310 -19.89 -5.86 -14.11
C VAL A 310 -18.89 -4.78 -13.66
N GLU A 311 -18.77 -3.68 -14.41
CA GLU A 311 -17.87 -2.58 -14.02
C GLU A 311 -18.34 -1.86 -12.75
N PHE A 312 -19.66 -1.68 -12.57
CA PHE A 312 -20.23 -1.11 -11.35
C PHE A 312 -19.96 -1.99 -10.12
N ILE A 313 -20.16 -3.30 -10.24
CA ILE A 313 -19.85 -4.27 -9.18
C ILE A 313 -18.35 -4.21 -8.84
N ARG A 314 -17.48 -4.19 -9.85
CA ARG A 314 -16.03 -4.07 -9.68
C ARG A 314 -15.65 -2.77 -8.95
N GLN A 315 -16.25 -1.63 -9.33
CA GLN A 315 -16.01 -0.35 -8.67
C GLN A 315 -16.53 -0.34 -7.22
N ARG A 316 -17.69 -0.95 -6.98
CA ARG A 316 -18.25 -1.12 -5.63
C ARG A 316 -17.31 -1.94 -4.74
N GLU A 317 -16.75 -3.04 -5.26
CA GLU A 317 -15.78 -3.87 -4.54
C GLU A 317 -14.48 -3.11 -4.24
N ILE A 318 -13.96 -2.34 -5.21
CA ILE A 318 -12.77 -1.49 -5.01
C ILE A 318 -13.02 -0.44 -3.92
N LEU A 319 -14.18 0.23 -3.94
CA LEU A 319 -14.56 1.20 -2.91
C LEU A 319 -14.73 0.55 -1.54
N LEU A 320 -15.29 -0.65 -1.47
CA LEU A 320 -15.46 -1.40 -0.24
C LEU A 320 -14.09 -1.78 0.37
N LEU A 321 -13.15 -2.27 -0.46
CA LEU A 321 -11.76 -2.51 -0.06
C LEU A 321 -11.04 -1.23 0.39
N ALA A 322 -11.25 -0.12 -0.31
CA ALA A 322 -10.67 1.17 0.06
C ALA A 322 -11.22 1.66 1.42
N ASN A 323 -12.52 1.53 1.66
CA ASN A 323 -13.15 1.87 2.94
C ASN A 323 -12.64 0.99 4.09
N GLN A 324 -12.45 -0.32 3.85
CA GLN A 324 -11.85 -1.23 4.83
C GLN A 324 -10.40 -0.82 5.16
N THR A 325 -9.61 -0.48 4.13
CA THR A 325 -8.22 -0.02 4.30
C THR A 325 -8.17 1.29 5.09
N LEU A 326 -9.08 2.23 4.79
CA LEU A 326 -9.21 3.48 5.53
C LEU A 326 -9.61 3.24 6.98
N ALA A 327 -10.58 2.35 7.24
CA ALA A 327 -11.00 1.99 8.59
C ALA A 327 -9.83 1.38 9.40
N ALA A 328 -9.02 0.53 8.77
CA ALA A 328 -7.80 -0.02 9.38
C ALA A 328 -6.77 1.07 9.70
N SER A 329 -6.54 2.02 8.79
CA SER A 329 -5.64 3.16 9.04
C SER A 329 -6.15 4.06 10.16
N VAL A 330 -7.46 4.32 10.23
CA VAL A 330 -8.08 5.09 11.32
C VAL A 330 -7.93 4.35 12.65
N ALA A 331 -8.11 3.03 12.68
CA ALA A 331 -7.90 2.22 13.88
C ALA A 331 -6.43 2.27 14.34
N GLN A 332 -5.48 2.19 13.41
CA GLN A 332 -4.05 2.32 13.70
C GLN A 332 -3.70 3.70 14.27
N LEU A 333 -4.24 4.78 13.68
CA LEU A 333 -4.05 6.13 14.20
C LEU A 333 -4.64 6.29 15.61
N LYS A 334 -5.84 5.73 15.86
CA LYS A 334 -6.43 5.73 17.21
C LYS A 334 -5.54 4.99 18.22
N ALA A 335 -4.97 3.85 17.84
CA ALA A 335 -4.05 3.11 18.69
C ALA A 335 -2.77 3.92 19.00
N GLN A 336 -2.22 4.64 18.01
CA GLN A 336 -1.07 5.53 18.21
C GLN A 336 -1.41 6.71 19.14
N VAL A 337 -2.59 7.30 19.00
CA VAL A 337 -3.05 8.37 19.90
C VAL A 337 -3.17 7.87 21.33
N LEU A 338 -3.71 6.66 21.55
CA LEU A 338 -3.80 6.05 22.88
C LEU A 338 -2.42 5.79 23.47
N HIS A 339 -1.46 5.32 22.66
CA HIS A 339 -0.08 5.13 23.11
C HIS A 339 0.57 6.45 23.54
N LEU A 340 0.43 7.51 22.73
CA LEU A 340 0.95 8.83 23.08
C LEU A 340 0.30 9.41 24.34
N GLN A 341 -1.00 9.18 24.55
CA GLN A 341 -1.68 9.58 25.77
C GLN A 341 -1.11 8.85 26.99
N GLN A 342 -0.79 7.57 26.87
CA GLN A 342 -0.14 6.81 27.93
C GLN A 342 1.28 7.33 28.21
N ASP A 343 2.07 7.58 27.17
CA ASP A 343 3.42 8.14 27.33
C ASP A 343 3.39 9.50 28.06
N ILE A 344 2.39 10.35 27.77
CA ILE A 344 2.19 11.63 28.46
C ILE A 344 1.90 11.42 29.95
N VAL A 345 1.09 10.42 30.31
CA VAL A 345 0.79 10.10 31.71
C VAL A 345 2.05 9.60 32.43
N GLU A 346 2.84 8.75 31.80
CA GLU A 346 4.11 8.26 32.35
C GLU A 346 5.10 9.40 32.61
N VAL A 347 5.31 10.29 31.63
CA VAL A 347 6.17 11.47 31.79
C VAL A 347 5.63 12.41 32.89
N THR A 348 4.31 12.56 33.00
CA THR A 348 3.70 13.39 34.05
C THR A 348 3.99 12.82 35.44
N ASN A 349 3.91 11.50 35.60
CA ASN A 349 4.26 10.81 36.84
C ASN A 349 5.74 10.95 37.18
N ASP A 350 6.64 10.84 36.20
CA ASP A 350 8.08 11.04 36.39
C ASP A 350 8.38 12.48 36.84
N VAL A 351 7.74 13.48 36.22
CA VAL A 351 7.89 14.88 36.63
C VAL A 351 7.43 15.10 38.07
N ASN A 352 6.29 14.50 38.47
CA ASN A 352 5.79 14.61 39.84
C ASN A 352 6.69 13.91 40.86
N THR A 353 7.26 12.77 40.49
CA THR A 353 8.22 12.03 41.31
C THR A 353 9.50 12.84 41.49
N ASN A 354 10.04 13.42 40.41
CA ASN A 354 11.22 14.27 40.45
C ASN A 354 11.00 15.56 41.26
N LYS A 355 9.81 16.18 41.17
CA LYS A 355 9.44 17.31 42.05
C LYS A 355 9.44 16.91 43.52
N SER A 356 8.94 15.72 43.84
CA SER A 356 8.93 15.20 45.22
C SER A 356 10.34 14.93 45.72
N ILE A 357 11.21 14.33 44.89
CA ILE A 357 12.62 14.12 45.20
C ILE A 357 13.34 15.45 45.43
N ALA A 358 13.10 16.45 44.56
CA ALA A 358 13.68 17.78 44.71
C ALA A 358 13.27 18.43 46.05
N SER A 359 12.00 18.33 46.43
CA SER A 359 11.49 18.82 47.72
C SER A 359 12.18 18.14 48.91
N ILE A 360 12.34 16.81 48.86
CA ILE A 360 13.07 16.04 49.89
C ILE A 360 14.53 16.52 49.97
N LYS A 361 15.21 16.67 48.84
CA LYS A 361 16.61 17.14 48.79
C LYS A 361 16.79 18.56 49.31
N THR A 362 15.83 19.45 49.04
CA THR A 362 15.84 20.80 49.63
C THR A 362 15.68 20.74 51.15
N LYS A 363 14.83 19.85 51.66
CA LYS A 363 14.66 19.65 53.11
C LYS A 363 15.94 19.09 53.75
N GLU A 364 16.54 18.06 53.17
CA GLU A 364 17.83 17.49 53.61
C GLU A 364 18.94 18.55 53.66
N LEU A 365 19.02 19.40 52.62
CA LEU A 365 19.99 20.50 52.59
C LEU A 365 19.76 21.50 53.72
N ASN A 366 18.52 21.87 53.98
CA ASN A 366 18.18 22.79 55.08
C ASN A 366 18.50 22.20 56.44
N ASP A 367 18.22 20.91 56.65
CA ASP A 367 18.54 20.18 57.88
C ASP A 367 20.07 20.08 58.08
N TRP A 368 20.83 19.86 57.00
CA TRP A 368 22.30 19.86 57.03
C TRP A 368 22.86 21.25 57.38
N ILE A 369 22.38 22.32 56.73
CA ILE A 369 22.79 23.70 57.04
C ILE A 369 22.54 24.02 58.51
N LYS A 370 21.38 23.62 59.04
CA LYS A 370 21.04 23.81 60.44
C LYS A 370 22.00 23.05 61.36
N THR A 371 22.34 21.81 61.02
CA THR A 371 23.32 21.00 61.76
C THR A 371 24.69 21.66 61.79
N CYS A 372 25.16 22.18 60.65
CA CYS A 372 26.42 22.93 60.59
C CYS A 372 26.38 24.22 61.42
N GLN A 373 25.26 24.95 61.42
CA GLN A 373 25.11 26.15 62.27
C GLN A 373 25.12 25.82 63.76
N ASP A 374 24.50 24.70 64.16
CA ASP A 374 24.49 24.22 65.54
C ASP A 374 25.89 23.76 65.97
N GLU A 375 26.63 23.07 65.11
CA GLU A 375 28.04 22.73 65.33
C GLU A 375 28.93 23.97 65.44
N GLU A 376 28.74 24.98 64.57
CA GLU A 376 29.50 26.22 64.63
C GLU A 376 29.22 26.98 65.93
N LYS A 377 27.95 27.03 66.39
CA LYS A 377 27.60 27.57 67.71
C LYS A 377 28.28 26.80 68.84
N ASN A 378 28.29 25.47 68.78
CA ASN A 378 28.96 24.65 69.78
C ASN A 378 30.48 24.89 69.79
N LEU A 379 31.11 24.98 68.62
CA LEU A 379 32.53 25.31 68.49
C LEU A 379 32.83 26.70 69.04
N ARG A 380 32.01 27.71 68.73
CA ARG A 380 32.16 29.06 69.31
C ARG A 380 32.05 29.03 70.83
N ALA A 381 31.10 28.29 71.40
CA ALA A 381 30.97 28.14 72.84
C ALA A 381 32.18 27.41 73.48
N ILE A 382 32.80 26.46 72.77
CA ILE A 382 34.05 25.81 73.18
C ILE A 382 35.22 26.79 73.09
N PHE A 383 35.32 27.59 72.01
CA PHE A 383 36.35 28.61 71.85
C PHE A 383 36.24 29.70 72.93
N ASP A 384 35.03 30.16 73.27
CA ASP A 384 34.82 31.11 74.36
C ASP A 384 35.24 30.53 75.73
N LYS A 385 35.02 29.21 75.95
CA LYS A 385 35.55 28.51 77.13
C LYS A 385 37.07 28.40 77.11
N LEU A 386 37.66 28.12 75.95
CA LEU A 386 39.11 28.03 75.76
C LEU A 386 39.80 29.39 75.88
N ASP A 387 39.18 30.49 75.44
CA ASP A 387 39.71 31.83 75.61
C ASP A 387 39.63 32.29 77.06
N LYS A 388 38.58 31.89 77.79
CA LYS A 388 38.54 32.02 79.26
C LYS A 388 39.62 31.19 79.95
N GLN A 389 39.93 29.99 79.44
CA GLN A 389 41.07 29.19 79.92
C GLN A 389 42.43 29.77 79.53
N LYS A 390 42.59 30.37 78.33
CA LYS A 390 43.82 31.04 77.90
C LYS A 390 44.10 32.31 78.72
N GLN A 391 43.07 33.01 79.18
CA GLN A 391 43.24 34.09 80.16
C GLN A 391 43.74 33.57 81.52
N SER A 392 43.40 32.34 81.91
CA SER A 392 43.95 31.68 83.11
C SER A 392 45.35 31.07 82.93
N ILE A 393 45.77 30.79 81.70
CA ILE A 393 47.06 30.14 81.36
C ILE A 393 48.13 31.15 80.92
N LYS A 394 47.89 32.46 81.06
CA LYS A 394 48.91 33.51 80.90
C LYS A 394 49.87 33.62 82.11
N TYR A 395 50.12 32.49 82.78
CA TYR A 395 51.04 32.28 83.90
C TYR A 395 51.74 30.91 83.82
N SER A 396 52.18 30.48 82.63
CA SER A 396 53.21 29.44 82.53
C SER A 396 53.80 29.38 81.13
N GLN A 397 55.11 29.60 81.07
CA GLN A 397 55.98 29.68 79.91
C GLN A 397 56.06 28.40 79.06
N TYR A 398 56.49 28.59 77.81
CA TYR A 398 57.43 27.79 77.02
C TYR A 398 57.26 26.25 76.98
N SER A 399 57.09 25.68 75.78
CA SER A 399 58.20 25.03 75.04
C SER A 399 57.73 24.04 73.95
N ILE A 400 58.48 24.02 72.84
CA ILE A 400 58.71 22.95 71.86
C ILE A 400 57.82 22.82 70.61
N GLN A 401 58.48 23.33 69.57
CA GLN A 401 58.56 23.08 68.14
C GLN A 401 58.73 21.60 67.63
N VAL A 402 58.21 21.37 66.42
CA VAL A 402 58.62 20.47 65.30
C VAL A 402 58.26 18.95 65.27
N GLN A 403 57.57 18.53 64.19
CA GLN A 403 57.96 17.55 63.12
C GLN A 403 56.76 16.72 62.60
N VAL A 404 56.33 16.90 61.34
CA VAL A 404 56.72 16.22 60.08
C VAL A 404 55.65 15.24 59.60
N LYS A 405 55.13 15.56 58.41
CA LYS A 405 54.51 14.73 57.36
C LYS A 405 54.60 13.22 57.56
N ASN A 406 53.45 12.53 57.45
CA ASN A 406 53.34 11.27 56.73
C ASN A 406 51.88 10.85 56.49
N GLN A 407 51.67 10.21 55.32
CA GLN A 407 50.51 9.40 54.90
C GLN A 407 49.43 10.05 54.00
N GLU A 408 49.82 10.44 52.80
CA GLU A 408 48.99 10.21 51.60
C GLU A 408 49.30 8.80 51.07
N ASN A 409 48.44 7.83 51.40
CA ASN A 409 48.38 6.55 50.70
C ASN A 409 46.99 5.91 50.91
N GLN A 410 45.99 6.40 50.15
CA GLN A 410 44.71 5.73 49.92
C GLN A 410 44.22 5.90 48.47
N LEU A 411 45.08 5.61 47.49
CA LEU A 411 44.70 5.57 46.08
C LEU A 411 45.26 4.33 45.37
N GLN A 412 44.99 3.15 45.95
CA GLN A 412 45.11 1.87 45.26
C GLN A 412 43.93 0.94 45.61
N LYS A 413 42.71 1.45 45.44
CA LYS A 413 41.47 0.65 45.47
C LYS A 413 40.57 0.94 44.26
N TYR A 414 41.18 1.17 43.11
CA TYR A 414 40.52 1.29 41.81
C TYR A 414 41.36 0.60 40.74
N ASN A 415 41.33 -0.75 40.72
CA ASN A 415 41.79 -1.55 39.58
C ASN A 415 41.08 -2.93 39.51
N GLN A 416 39.85 -3.02 40.03
CA GLN A 416 38.96 -4.18 39.87
C GLN A 416 37.55 -3.77 39.42
N ILE A 417 37.45 -2.70 38.63
CA ILE A 417 36.20 -2.31 37.99
C ILE A 417 36.44 -2.31 36.49
N ASP A 418 35.52 -2.95 35.76
CA ASP A 418 35.43 -3.10 34.31
C ASP A 418 36.12 -4.31 33.65
N LYS A 419 35.83 -5.52 34.16
CA LYS A 419 35.45 -6.59 33.21
C LYS A 419 34.11 -6.17 32.59
N ALA A 420 34.14 -5.44 31.48
CA ALA A 420 32.95 -5.19 30.68
C ALA A 420 32.27 -6.54 30.38
N LYS A 421 31.11 -6.81 31.01
CA LYS A 421 30.32 -8.04 30.83
C LYS A 421 30.24 -8.37 29.34
N SER A 422 30.93 -9.40 28.86
CA SER A 422 30.84 -9.84 27.46
C SER A 422 29.37 -10.10 27.12
N ILE A 423 28.95 -9.72 25.90
CA ILE A 423 27.64 -10.18 25.40
C ILE A 423 27.77 -11.68 25.20
N LYS A 424 27.00 -12.43 25.99
CA LYS A 424 26.97 -13.89 25.92
C LYS A 424 26.66 -14.36 24.51
N PHE A 425 27.35 -15.42 24.10
CA PHE A 425 27.23 -16.07 22.79
C PHE A 425 27.69 -15.22 21.60
N ARG A 426 28.39 -14.12 21.85
CA ARG A 426 29.02 -13.28 20.82
C ARG A 426 30.52 -13.07 21.06
N GLU A 427 31.14 -13.95 21.86
CA GLU A 427 32.54 -13.85 22.26
C GLU A 427 33.48 -14.07 21.06
N GLN A 428 33.10 -14.95 20.12
CA GLN A 428 33.88 -15.22 18.93
C GLN A 428 33.91 -14.01 18.00
N GLU A 429 32.74 -13.41 17.72
CA GLU A 429 32.60 -12.20 16.93
C GLU A 429 33.34 -11.04 17.62
N GLN A 430 33.23 -10.91 18.94
CA GLN A 430 33.97 -9.90 19.71
C GLN A 430 35.48 -10.05 19.51
N HIS A 431 36.00 -11.27 19.58
CA HIS A 431 37.41 -11.56 19.35
C HIS A 431 37.86 -11.22 17.93
N LEU A 432 37.04 -11.55 16.91
CA LEU A 432 37.32 -11.22 15.51
C LEU A 432 37.34 -9.70 15.27
N ILE A 433 36.39 -8.96 15.83
CA ILE A 433 36.36 -7.49 15.75
C ILE A 433 37.61 -6.92 16.44
N GLN A 434 38.00 -7.44 17.60
CA GLN A 434 39.18 -6.96 18.32
C GLN A 434 40.48 -7.27 17.57
N LYS A 435 40.54 -8.43 16.89
CA LYS A 435 41.66 -8.80 16.01
C LYS A 435 41.75 -7.83 14.81
N PHE A 436 40.61 -7.50 14.19
CA PHE A 436 40.54 -6.52 13.10
C PHE A 436 41.02 -5.12 13.52
N ILE A 437 40.56 -4.59 14.66
CA ILE A 437 41.01 -3.26 15.14
C ILE A 437 42.51 -3.21 15.44
N ASN A 438 43.12 -4.35 15.75
CA ASN A 438 44.55 -4.46 16.00
C ASN A 438 45.36 -4.81 14.75
N SER A 439 44.72 -5.06 13.59
CA SER A 439 45.43 -5.39 12.36
C SER A 439 46.09 -4.16 11.73
N ASN A 440 47.16 -4.40 10.99
CA ASN A 440 47.91 -3.37 10.25
C ASN A 440 47.62 -3.46 8.74
N ASP A 441 46.41 -3.86 8.37
CA ASP A 441 46.01 -3.98 6.97
C ASP A 441 45.95 -2.60 6.28
N GLU A 442 46.23 -2.57 4.97
CA GLU A 442 46.20 -1.33 4.17
C GLU A 442 44.79 -0.72 4.12
N TYR A 443 43.77 -1.56 4.03
CA TYR A 443 42.36 -1.17 4.07
C TYR A 443 41.72 -1.70 5.35
N LYS A 444 41.16 -0.79 6.13
CA LYS A 444 40.52 -1.08 7.41
C LYS A 444 39.02 -0.98 7.25
N LEU A 445 38.45 -1.91 6.46
CA LEU A 445 37.00 -2.03 6.27
C LEU A 445 36.48 -3.33 6.88
N LEU A 446 35.58 -3.19 7.86
CA LEU A 446 34.88 -4.30 8.50
C LEU A 446 33.37 -4.15 8.27
N LEU A 447 32.73 -5.23 7.88
CA LEU A 447 31.29 -5.30 7.73
C LEU A 447 30.73 -6.32 8.69
N LEU A 448 29.68 -5.92 9.40
CA LEU A 448 28.92 -6.79 10.28
C LEU A 448 27.57 -7.02 9.63
N THR A 449 27.34 -8.23 9.17
CA THR A 449 26.11 -8.59 8.46
C THR A 449 25.29 -9.57 9.27
N GLY A 450 23.97 -9.58 9.12
CA GLY A 450 23.11 -10.55 9.80
C GLY A 450 21.70 -10.00 10.01
N GLN A 451 20.77 -10.87 10.40
CA GLN A 451 19.36 -10.47 10.62
C GLN A 451 19.23 -9.38 11.71
N PRO A 452 18.12 -8.62 11.72
CA PRO A 452 17.82 -7.72 12.84
C PRO A 452 17.76 -8.49 14.17
N GLY A 453 18.15 -7.84 15.27
CA GLY A 453 18.05 -8.43 16.60
C GLY A 453 19.13 -9.44 17.01
N THR A 454 20.13 -9.69 16.16
CA THR A 454 21.24 -10.62 16.47
C THR A 454 22.34 -10.03 17.35
N GLY A 455 22.21 -8.77 17.77
CA GLY A 455 23.14 -8.12 18.72
C GLY A 455 24.32 -7.36 18.08
N LYS A 456 24.32 -7.14 16.75
CA LYS A 456 25.38 -6.40 16.02
C LYS A 456 25.71 -5.04 16.65
N THR A 457 24.72 -4.16 16.72
CA THR A 457 24.86 -2.79 17.26
C THR A 457 25.23 -2.81 18.74
N THR A 458 24.64 -3.72 19.53
CA THR A 458 24.94 -3.89 20.96
C THR A 458 26.40 -4.26 21.18
N LEU A 459 26.94 -5.21 20.39
CA LEU A 459 28.33 -5.64 20.49
C LEU A 459 29.30 -4.52 20.14
N ILE A 460 29.03 -3.79 19.06
CA ILE A 460 29.87 -2.65 18.69
C ILE A 460 29.82 -1.52 19.72
N HIS A 461 28.64 -1.21 20.28
CA HIS A 461 28.57 -0.24 21.37
C HIS A 461 29.39 -0.66 22.58
N GLN A 462 29.38 -1.95 22.94
CA GLN A 462 30.21 -2.46 24.01
C GLN A 462 31.71 -2.35 23.69
N CYS A 463 32.13 -2.82 22.52
CA CYS A 463 33.52 -2.72 22.08
C CYS A 463 33.99 -1.26 22.02
N SER A 464 33.12 -0.33 21.61
CA SER A 464 33.43 1.09 21.54
C SER A 464 33.81 1.69 22.91
N LYS A 465 33.19 1.21 24.00
CA LYS A 465 33.58 1.63 25.36
C LYS A 465 35.03 1.25 25.66
N GLN A 466 35.45 0.05 25.27
CA GLN A 466 36.82 -0.44 25.45
C GLN A 466 37.82 0.34 24.58
N TRP A 467 37.45 0.67 23.34
CA TRP A 467 38.33 1.42 22.44
C TRP A 467 38.50 2.89 22.85
N ARG A 468 37.49 3.50 23.47
CA ARG A 468 37.62 4.86 24.06
C ARG A 468 38.69 4.89 25.14
N ILE A 469 38.76 3.85 26.00
CA ILE A 469 39.80 3.71 27.03
C ILE A 469 41.19 3.62 26.38
N LYS A 470 41.30 2.93 25.23
CA LYS A 470 42.53 2.84 24.42
C LYS A 470 42.83 4.09 23.58
N LYS A 471 42.17 5.23 23.88
CA LYS A 471 42.35 6.54 23.21
C LYS A 471 41.98 6.56 21.72
N TYR A 472 41.13 5.65 21.24
CA TYR A 472 40.55 5.78 19.90
C TYR A 472 39.48 6.87 19.89
N LYS A 473 39.50 7.71 18.84
CA LYS A 473 38.38 8.62 18.56
C LYS A 473 37.32 7.86 17.79
N ILE A 474 36.16 7.67 18.40
CA ILE A 474 35.06 6.87 17.83
C ILE A 474 33.95 7.79 17.39
N ILE A 475 33.56 7.67 16.13
CA ILE A 475 32.41 8.34 15.55
C ILE A 475 31.40 7.27 15.21
N TYR A 476 30.25 7.32 15.87
CA TYR A 476 29.13 6.43 15.60
C TYR A 476 28.01 7.25 14.97
N THR A 477 27.42 6.76 13.88
CA THR A 477 26.29 7.42 13.21
C THR A 477 25.39 6.39 12.53
N ASN A 478 24.10 6.70 12.44
CA ASN A 478 23.16 5.93 11.62
C ASN A 478 23.18 6.51 10.19
N ALA A 479 23.34 5.65 9.19
CA ALA A 479 23.36 6.01 7.78
C ALA A 479 22.01 6.51 7.24
N MET A 480 20.88 6.14 7.84
CA MET A 480 19.54 6.62 7.44
C MET A 480 19.42 8.15 7.50
N GLY A 481 20.21 8.80 8.36
CA GLY A 481 20.13 10.25 8.56
C GLY A 481 20.74 11.08 7.43
N PHE A 482 21.36 10.44 6.43
CA PHE A 482 22.05 11.14 5.33
C PHE A 482 21.31 10.97 4.02
N GLN A 483 21.09 12.08 3.30
CA GLN A 483 20.44 12.04 1.98
C GLN A 483 21.48 11.89 0.87
N ASN A 484 22.69 12.40 1.08
CA ASN A 484 23.78 12.36 0.10
C ASN A 484 25.15 12.26 0.79
N TYR A 485 26.20 12.00 0.02
CA TYR A 485 27.57 11.88 0.55
C TYR A 485 28.13 13.18 1.12
N LYS A 486 27.70 14.33 0.60
CA LYS A 486 28.13 15.63 1.11
C LYS A 486 27.69 15.83 2.57
N ASP A 487 26.50 15.35 2.92
CA ASP A 487 26.01 15.36 4.30
C ASP A 487 26.88 14.49 5.22
N VAL A 488 27.34 13.33 4.73
CA VAL A 488 28.27 12.45 5.46
C VAL A 488 29.59 13.17 5.73
N ILE A 489 30.20 13.78 4.70
CA ILE A 489 31.45 14.54 4.87
C ILE A 489 31.27 15.73 5.82
N GLN A 490 30.16 16.46 5.71
CA GLN A 490 29.87 17.58 6.59
C GLN A 490 29.68 17.13 8.04
N TYR A 491 29.00 16.00 8.27
CA TYR A 491 28.85 15.43 9.61
C TYR A 491 30.20 14.95 10.17
N LEU A 492 30.95 14.16 9.40
CA LEU A 492 32.26 13.65 9.83
C LEU A 492 33.26 14.77 10.09
N SER A 493 33.29 15.80 9.24
CA SER A 493 34.16 16.97 9.43
C SER A 493 33.88 17.69 10.74
N LYS A 494 32.60 17.87 11.10
CA LYS A 494 32.17 18.45 12.37
C LYS A 494 32.60 17.59 13.56
N GLN A 495 32.38 16.27 13.49
CA GLN A 495 32.78 15.33 14.56
C GLN A 495 34.31 15.24 14.71
N LEU A 496 35.04 15.32 13.60
CA LEU A 496 36.50 15.32 13.59
C LEU A 496 37.12 16.69 13.95
N GLN A 497 36.31 17.74 14.06
CA GLN A 497 36.72 19.13 14.27
C GLN A 497 37.65 19.65 13.15
N LEU A 498 37.41 19.19 11.92
CA LEU A 498 38.14 19.62 10.73
C LEU A 498 37.48 20.89 10.17
N ARG A 499 38.22 22.00 10.14
CA ARG A 499 37.72 23.29 9.62
C ARG A 499 37.86 23.38 8.11
N TYR A 500 36.94 24.09 7.44
CA TYR A 500 37.00 24.45 6.00
C TYR A 500 37.10 23.25 5.04
N ILE A 501 36.12 22.35 5.03
CA ILE A 501 36.08 21.24 4.08
C ILE A 501 35.01 21.52 3.03
N ASN A 502 35.45 21.70 1.79
CA ASN A 502 34.58 21.97 0.65
C ASN A 502 34.50 20.77 -0.31
N THR A 503 35.53 19.92 -0.33
CA THR A 503 35.64 18.76 -1.24
C THR A 503 36.03 17.48 -0.49
N HIS A 504 35.79 16.33 -1.13
CA HIS A 504 36.23 15.01 -0.65
C HIS A 504 37.76 14.92 -0.53
N GLU A 505 38.49 15.47 -1.50
CA GLU A 505 39.96 15.48 -1.48
C GLU A 505 40.50 16.31 -0.31
N ASP A 506 39.88 17.46 -0.02
CA ASP A 506 40.22 18.26 1.16
C ASP A 506 40.00 17.48 2.45
N PHE A 507 38.91 16.72 2.53
CA PHE A 507 38.60 15.87 3.67
C PHE A 507 39.66 14.79 3.85
N ILE A 508 40.00 14.04 2.80
CA ILE A 508 41.05 13.01 2.83
C ILE A 508 42.39 13.60 3.24
N ASN A 509 42.81 14.70 2.62
CA ASN A 509 44.10 15.33 2.90
C ASN A 509 44.21 15.79 4.36
N LYS A 510 43.11 16.28 4.95
CA LYS A 510 43.07 16.68 6.36
C LYS A 510 43.03 15.49 7.30
N LEU A 511 42.32 14.45 6.91
CA LEU A 511 42.22 13.22 7.68
C LEU A 511 43.56 12.47 7.70
N GLN A 512 44.30 12.45 6.59
CA GLN A 512 45.68 11.97 6.53
C GLN A 512 46.63 12.74 7.46
N LYS A 513 46.48 14.07 7.56
CA LYS A 513 47.32 14.91 8.43
C LYS A 513 47.06 14.69 9.94
N GLN A 514 45.91 14.12 10.32
CA GLN A 514 45.57 13.79 11.71
C GLN A 514 46.15 12.43 12.16
N THR A 515 47.44 12.19 11.92
CA THR A 515 48.10 10.89 12.19
C THR A 515 48.21 10.51 13.67
N SER A 516 48.06 11.46 14.59
CA SER A 516 48.32 11.23 16.02
C SER A 516 47.19 10.50 16.76
N ILE A 517 45.98 10.44 16.21
CA ILE A 517 44.82 9.83 16.88
C ILE A 517 44.22 8.77 15.96
N LYS A 518 44.17 7.52 16.43
CA LYS A 518 43.49 6.43 15.70
C LYS A 518 41.98 6.68 15.72
N GLN A 519 41.37 6.67 14.54
CA GLN A 519 39.94 6.96 14.35
C GLN A 519 39.19 5.69 13.94
N ILE A 520 37.99 5.51 14.50
CA ILE A 520 37.05 4.45 14.14
C ILE A 520 35.73 5.14 13.77
N ILE A 521 35.27 4.92 12.54
CA ILE A 521 34.00 5.43 12.03
C ILE A 521 33.06 4.23 11.88
N ILE A 522 31.91 4.31 12.55
CA ILE A 522 30.90 3.27 12.58
C ILE A 522 29.63 3.81 11.93
N PHE A 523 29.18 3.15 10.88
CA PHE A 523 27.89 3.41 10.24
C PHE A 523 26.93 2.28 10.56
N ASP A 524 25.87 2.59 11.30
CA ASP A 524 24.73 1.69 11.43
C ASP A 524 23.82 1.81 10.20
N GLU A 525 23.19 0.70 9.82
CA GLU A 525 22.42 0.56 8.57
C GLU A 525 23.18 1.04 7.33
N PHE A 526 24.45 0.63 7.23
CA PHE A 526 25.41 1.08 6.22
C PHE A 526 24.89 0.94 4.78
N GLU A 527 23.98 0.00 4.52
CA GLU A 527 23.29 -0.17 3.24
C GLU A 527 22.60 1.08 2.70
N ASN A 528 22.13 1.97 3.59
CA ASN A 528 21.40 3.17 3.20
C ASN A 528 22.29 4.25 2.54
N LEU A 529 23.61 4.19 2.75
CA LEU A 529 24.56 5.10 2.08
C LEU A 529 24.66 4.86 0.57
N PHE A 530 24.16 3.72 0.09
CA PHE A 530 24.33 3.25 -1.29
C PHE A 530 23.13 3.54 -2.20
N ASN A 531 22.18 4.33 -1.71
CA ASN A 531 21.11 4.91 -2.55
C ASN A 531 21.64 6.04 -3.47
N GLY A 532 22.87 6.52 -3.24
CA GLY A 532 23.53 7.57 -4.02
C GLY A 532 24.24 7.07 -5.29
N ASN A 533 24.93 8.00 -5.97
CA ASN A 533 25.66 7.71 -7.20
C ASN A 533 26.89 6.81 -6.95
N GLN A 534 27.28 5.98 -7.93
CA GLN A 534 28.42 5.04 -7.82
C GLN A 534 29.74 5.69 -7.33
N VAL A 535 29.95 6.95 -7.71
CA VAL A 535 31.12 7.76 -7.33
C VAL A 535 31.16 8.00 -5.82
N GLU A 536 30.03 8.33 -5.22
CA GLU A 536 29.90 8.65 -3.80
C GLU A 536 30.20 7.44 -2.92
N THR A 537 29.68 6.28 -3.31
CA THR A 537 29.97 5.00 -2.67
C THR A 537 31.46 4.67 -2.68
N SER A 538 32.11 4.86 -3.84
CA SER A 538 33.56 4.64 -3.97
C SER A 538 34.36 5.59 -3.05
N GLN A 539 33.91 6.83 -2.91
CA GLN A 539 34.54 7.82 -2.02
C GLN A 539 34.42 7.43 -0.53
N ILE A 540 33.29 6.85 -0.10
CA ILE A 540 33.13 6.32 1.27
C ILE A 540 34.15 5.21 1.54
N PHE A 541 34.32 4.28 0.60
CA PHE A 541 35.26 3.18 0.76
C PHE A 541 36.72 3.63 0.82
N GLN A 542 37.09 4.72 0.14
CA GLN A 542 38.43 5.30 0.22
C GLN A 542 38.82 5.74 1.64
N LEU A 543 37.83 6.06 2.49
CA LEU A 543 38.08 6.43 3.89
C LEU A 543 38.71 5.28 4.71
N SER A 544 38.49 4.03 4.29
CA SER A 544 39.04 2.84 4.94
C SER A 544 40.58 2.73 4.85
N LYS A 545 41.22 3.47 3.95
CA LYS A 545 42.70 3.56 3.89
C LYS A 545 43.30 4.28 5.08
N TYR A 546 42.55 5.20 5.66
CA TYR A 546 43.07 6.15 6.65
C TYR A 546 42.40 6.00 8.03
N THR A 547 41.20 5.41 8.07
CA THR A 547 40.43 5.17 9.30
C THR A 547 39.89 3.75 9.33
N HIS A 548 39.58 3.23 10.53
CA HIS A 548 38.82 1.98 10.62
C HIS A 548 37.35 2.28 10.34
N LEU A 549 36.85 1.74 9.24
CA LEU A 549 35.46 1.86 8.82
C LEU A 549 34.72 0.58 9.19
N ILE A 550 33.70 0.69 10.02
CA ILE A 550 32.82 -0.41 10.40
C ILE A 550 31.41 -0.13 9.86
N GLY A 551 30.95 -0.95 8.94
CA GLY A 551 29.56 -0.91 8.46
C GLY A 551 28.73 -2.01 9.12
N ILE A 552 27.57 -1.66 9.66
CA ILE A 552 26.60 -2.63 10.17
C ILE A 552 25.47 -2.72 9.13
N CYS A 553 25.24 -3.93 8.61
CA CYS A 553 24.18 -4.17 7.62
C CYS A 553 23.24 -5.30 8.03
N ASN A 554 22.00 -5.25 7.55
CA ASN A 554 21.04 -6.33 7.79
C ASN A 554 21.09 -7.43 6.72
N ASN A 555 21.65 -7.15 5.55
CA ASN A 555 21.70 -8.09 4.43
C ASN A 555 23.13 -8.68 4.24
N ILE A 556 23.24 -10.00 4.30
CA ILE A 556 24.49 -10.77 4.19
C ILE A 556 25.11 -10.66 2.78
N GLY A 557 24.29 -10.51 1.74
CA GLY A 557 24.74 -10.35 0.35
C GLY A 557 24.74 -8.91 -0.15
N PHE A 558 24.69 -7.92 0.76
CA PHE A 558 24.51 -6.52 0.39
C PHE A 558 25.57 -6.03 -0.62
N LEU A 559 26.85 -6.24 -0.32
CA LEU A 559 27.93 -5.76 -1.19
C LEU A 559 28.04 -6.53 -2.50
N ASP A 560 27.74 -7.83 -2.51
CA ASP A 560 27.75 -8.64 -3.74
C ASP A 560 26.61 -8.23 -4.68
N MET A 561 25.46 -7.85 -4.13
CA MET A 561 24.35 -7.31 -4.92
C MET A 561 24.71 -5.92 -5.49
N GLN A 562 25.35 -5.06 -4.70
CA GLN A 562 25.71 -3.71 -5.16
C GLN A 562 26.88 -3.71 -6.14
N SER A 563 27.91 -4.53 -5.92
CA SER A 563 29.05 -4.65 -6.84
C SER A 563 28.58 -5.10 -8.23
N ASN A 564 27.65 -6.05 -8.31
CA ASN A 564 27.09 -6.55 -9.57
C ASN A 564 26.15 -5.55 -10.25
N LYS A 565 25.29 -4.86 -9.49
CA LYS A 565 24.34 -3.88 -10.06
C LYS A 565 24.99 -2.57 -10.47
N GLN A 566 25.99 -2.13 -9.71
CA GLN A 566 26.56 -0.79 -9.81
C GLN A 566 28.02 -0.79 -10.31
N GLN A 567 28.61 -1.94 -10.69
CA GLN A 567 30.01 -2.06 -11.17
C GLN A 567 31.04 -1.37 -10.26
N ILE A 568 30.77 -1.30 -8.95
CA ILE A 568 31.64 -0.61 -7.99
C ILE A 568 32.80 -1.52 -7.62
N LYS A 569 34.04 -1.01 -7.76
CA LYS A 569 35.23 -1.68 -7.23
C LYS A 569 35.29 -1.52 -5.71
N VAL A 570 34.89 -2.55 -4.99
CA VAL A 570 34.97 -2.61 -3.52
C VAL A 570 36.42 -2.95 -3.10
N PRO A 571 37.04 -2.23 -2.14
CA PRO A 571 38.36 -2.62 -1.62
C PRO A 571 38.28 -3.93 -0.81
N PRO A 572 39.43 -4.57 -0.48
CA PRO A 572 39.45 -5.70 0.43
C PRO A 572 38.76 -5.35 1.75
N TYR A 573 37.87 -6.23 2.21
CA TYR A 573 37.11 -6.05 3.45
C TYR A 573 37.01 -7.35 4.22
N GLN A 574 36.85 -7.24 5.54
CA GLN A 574 36.49 -8.36 6.40
C GLN A 574 34.99 -8.36 6.63
N ASN A 575 34.32 -9.51 6.45
CA ASN A 575 32.90 -9.67 6.78
C ASN A 575 32.76 -10.59 7.98
N ILE A 576 31.98 -10.18 8.97
CA ILE A 576 31.58 -11.00 10.11
C ILE A 576 30.07 -11.17 10.03
N ILE A 577 29.63 -12.42 9.89
CA ILE A 577 28.22 -12.79 9.82
C ILE A 577 27.73 -13.10 11.24
N PHE A 578 26.73 -12.35 11.69
CA PHE A 578 26.01 -12.60 12.93
C PHE A 578 24.84 -13.53 12.64
N GLU A 579 25.05 -14.82 12.91
CA GLU A 579 24.00 -15.83 12.82
C GLU A 579 22.89 -15.53 13.83
N PRO A 580 21.61 -15.83 13.51
CA PRO A 580 20.52 -15.75 14.48
C PRO A 580 20.84 -16.56 15.74
N TYR A 581 20.39 -16.08 16.90
CA TYR A 581 20.55 -16.85 18.13
C TYR A 581 19.81 -18.19 17.99
N THR A 582 20.39 -19.26 18.53
CA THR A 582 19.70 -20.56 18.63
C THR A 582 18.72 -20.56 19.79
N LEU A 583 17.73 -21.45 19.77
CA LEU A 583 16.76 -21.58 20.85
C LEU A 583 17.42 -21.78 22.22
N ASN A 584 18.50 -22.57 22.29
CA ASN A 584 19.23 -22.80 23.54
C ASN A 584 19.93 -21.54 24.05
N GLN A 585 20.55 -20.77 23.14
CA GLN A 585 21.18 -19.49 23.48
C GLN A 585 20.14 -18.49 23.98
N VAL A 586 18.99 -18.40 23.31
CA VAL A 586 17.88 -17.56 23.75
C VAL A 586 17.43 -17.96 25.15
N GLN A 587 17.15 -19.24 25.39
CA GLN A 587 16.71 -19.71 26.70
C GLN A 587 17.70 -19.37 27.82
N GLU A 588 19.01 -19.45 27.55
CA GLU A 588 20.02 -19.05 28.54
C GLU A 588 20.07 -17.53 28.75
N LEU A 589 20.02 -16.74 27.68
CA LEU A 589 19.97 -15.27 27.78
C LEU A 589 18.77 -14.82 28.61
N VAL A 590 17.61 -15.45 28.41
CA VAL A 590 16.40 -15.13 29.16
C VAL A 590 16.53 -15.52 30.63
N LYS A 591 17.13 -16.67 30.94
CA LYS A 591 17.41 -17.05 32.33
C LYS A 591 18.25 -16.00 33.04
N ASP A 592 19.23 -15.40 32.37
CA ASP A 592 20.05 -14.34 32.98
C ASP A 592 19.29 -13.02 33.18
N ILE A 593 18.43 -12.65 32.22
CA ILE A 593 17.56 -11.48 32.36
C ILE A 593 16.64 -11.66 33.58
N LEU A 594 16.02 -12.84 33.72
CA LEU A 594 15.13 -13.15 34.84
C LEU A 594 15.86 -13.24 36.18
N LYS A 595 17.08 -13.79 36.21
CA LYS A 595 17.95 -13.78 37.40
C LYS A 595 18.29 -12.38 37.86
N THR A 596 18.31 -11.39 36.98
CA THR A 596 18.58 -9.99 37.38
C THR A 596 17.36 -9.35 38.07
N THR A 597 16.20 -10.01 37.99
CA THR A 597 14.88 -9.52 38.44
C THR A 597 14.41 -10.31 39.68
N GLU A 598 15.31 -10.54 40.65
CA GLU A 598 15.22 -11.52 41.77
C GLU A 598 14.00 -11.41 42.71
N GLN A 599 13.04 -10.51 42.46
CA GLN A 599 11.93 -10.25 43.37
C GLN A 599 10.63 -11.00 43.03
N MET A 600 10.55 -11.76 41.92
CA MET A 600 9.32 -12.45 41.53
C MET A 600 9.52 -13.94 41.23
N GLN A 601 8.61 -14.77 41.73
CA GLN A 601 8.52 -16.19 41.36
C GLN A 601 7.82 -16.29 40.00
N TYR A 602 8.55 -16.78 38.99
CA TYR A 602 8.01 -17.05 37.66
C TYR A 602 7.93 -18.57 37.44
N ASP A 603 6.87 -19.05 36.79
CA ASP A 603 6.86 -20.43 36.29
C ASP A 603 7.87 -20.57 35.14
N GLN A 604 8.98 -21.25 35.42
CA GLN A 604 10.05 -21.49 34.47
C GLN A 604 9.60 -22.30 33.25
N ASN A 605 8.59 -23.16 33.40
CA ASN A 605 8.06 -23.97 32.30
C ASN A 605 7.21 -23.14 31.35
N ALA A 606 6.31 -22.30 31.87
CA ALA A 606 5.52 -21.36 31.08
C ALA A 606 6.42 -20.40 30.29
N VAL A 607 7.45 -19.83 30.93
CA VAL A 607 8.40 -18.93 30.27
C VAL A 607 9.17 -19.66 29.16
N LYS A 608 9.63 -20.89 29.41
CA LYS A 608 10.32 -21.70 28.40
C LYS A 608 9.42 -22.00 27.20
N LEU A 609 8.15 -22.33 27.45
CA LEU A 609 7.16 -22.60 26.40
C LEU A 609 6.90 -21.35 25.54
N ILE A 610 6.71 -20.19 26.17
CA ILE A 610 6.48 -18.93 25.45
C ILE A 610 7.68 -18.57 24.58
N ILE A 611 8.90 -18.66 25.13
CA ILE A 611 10.13 -18.41 24.36
C ILE A 611 10.24 -19.35 23.16
N SER A 612 9.98 -20.65 23.36
CA SER A 612 9.99 -21.63 22.28
C SER A 612 8.94 -21.33 21.20
N LYS A 613 7.72 -20.94 21.59
CA LYS A 613 6.65 -20.53 20.67
C LYS A 613 7.04 -19.27 19.88
N THR A 614 7.53 -18.24 20.58
CA THR A 614 8.02 -17.00 19.95
C THR A 614 9.15 -17.26 18.99
N TYR A 615 10.13 -18.08 19.37
CA TYR A 615 11.26 -18.45 18.54
C TYR A 615 10.81 -19.14 17.24
N ASN A 616 9.87 -20.08 17.34
CA ASN A 616 9.34 -20.76 16.15
C ASN A 616 8.59 -19.81 15.21
N GLN A 617 7.92 -18.79 15.73
CA GLN A 617 7.16 -17.82 14.94
C GLN A 617 8.02 -16.69 14.35
N LYS A 618 9.01 -16.20 15.12
CA LYS A 618 9.74 -14.95 14.83
C LYS A 618 11.24 -15.17 14.62
N GLY A 619 11.73 -16.40 14.80
CA GLY A 619 13.14 -16.76 14.68
C GLY A 619 13.98 -16.32 15.89
N GLY A 620 15.30 -16.25 15.69
CA GLY A 620 16.29 -15.88 16.70
C GLY A 620 16.47 -14.38 16.94
N ASP A 621 15.43 -13.55 16.75
CA ASP A 621 15.47 -12.11 17.03
C ASP A 621 15.22 -11.83 18.52
N MET A 622 16.29 -11.44 19.22
CA MET A 622 16.24 -11.20 20.67
C MET A 622 15.36 -10.00 21.05
N ARG A 623 15.11 -9.04 20.14
CA ARG A 623 14.25 -7.87 20.42
C ARG A 623 12.81 -8.31 20.67
N GLN A 624 12.31 -9.21 19.82
CA GLN A 624 10.95 -9.76 19.93
C GLN A 624 10.77 -10.57 21.22
N ILE A 625 11.77 -11.39 21.55
CA ILE A 625 11.76 -12.20 22.77
C ILE A 625 11.81 -11.30 24.02
N GLN A 626 12.66 -10.26 24.02
CA GLN A 626 12.76 -9.32 25.12
C GLN A 626 11.48 -8.50 25.30
N GLU A 627 10.80 -8.12 24.22
CA GLU A 627 9.51 -7.43 24.29
C GLU A 627 8.45 -8.28 25.00
N ILE A 628 8.35 -9.55 24.64
CA ILE A 628 7.41 -10.50 25.27
C ILE A 628 7.77 -10.71 26.74
N LEU A 629 9.06 -10.84 27.07
CA LEU A 629 9.49 -10.98 28.45
C LEU A 629 9.19 -9.75 29.30
N ASN A 630 9.45 -8.55 28.77
CA ASN A 630 9.12 -7.31 29.46
C ASN A 630 7.61 -7.15 29.67
N ARG A 631 6.77 -7.74 28.80
CA ARG A 631 5.31 -7.80 29.01
C ARG A 631 4.95 -8.79 30.13
N ILE A 632 5.58 -9.96 30.15
CA ILE A 632 5.39 -10.96 31.22
C ILE A 632 5.78 -10.38 32.57
N ILE A 633 6.96 -9.75 32.65
CA ILE A 633 7.46 -9.11 33.87
C ILE A 633 6.46 -8.04 34.30
N ARG A 634 6.12 -7.06 33.44
CA ARG A 634 5.15 -5.99 33.77
C ARG A 634 3.80 -6.51 34.28
N ASN A 635 3.28 -7.59 33.69
CA ASN A 635 2.02 -8.19 34.14
C ASN A 635 2.16 -8.85 35.53
N ALA A 636 3.32 -9.43 35.84
CA ALA A 636 3.61 -9.97 37.16
C ALA A 636 3.78 -8.85 38.20
N GLU A 637 4.40 -7.72 37.86
CA GLU A 637 4.60 -6.60 38.80
C GLU A 637 3.30 -5.90 39.20
N GLN A 638 2.29 -5.93 38.33
CA GLN A 638 0.97 -5.33 38.58
C GLN A 638 0.09 -6.15 39.53
N GLY A 639 0.59 -7.28 40.08
CA GLY A 639 -0.11 -8.00 41.15
C GLY A 639 -1.47 -8.57 40.74
N LEU A 640 -1.65 -8.94 39.46
CA LEU A 640 -2.78 -9.75 39.03
C LEU A 640 -2.67 -11.12 39.72
N SER A 641 -3.38 -11.23 40.84
CA SER A 641 -3.24 -12.25 41.88
C SER A 641 -3.46 -13.69 41.42
N GLU A 642 -2.80 -14.60 42.14
CA GLU A 642 -2.60 -16.05 42.03
C GLU A 642 -3.85 -16.97 41.89
N ASN A 643 -5.01 -16.47 41.45
CA ASN A 643 -6.16 -17.29 41.02
C ASN A 643 -6.61 -17.01 39.58
N GLN A 644 -5.84 -16.21 38.84
CA GLN A 644 -5.85 -16.26 37.39
C GLN A 644 -4.56 -16.96 37.00
N ASP A 645 -4.66 -18.21 36.57
CA ASP A 645 -3.60 -18.90 35.85
C ASP A 645 -2.90 -17.88 34.96
N ILE A 646 -1.59 -17.72 35.19
CA ILE A 646 -0.67 -16.84 34.48
C ILE A 646 -1.21 -16.67 33.07
N ASN A 647 -1.70 -15.46 32.77
CA ASN A 647 -2.59 -15.15 31.64
C ASN A 647 -1.92 -15.45 30.27
N LEU A 648 -1.77 -16.74 29.98
CA LEU A 648 -1.44 -17.39 28.70
C LEU A 648 -2.56 -17.12 27.69
N ASN A 649 -3.75 -16.75 28.19
CA ASN A 649 -4.96 -16.50 27.42
C ASN A 649 -4.92 -15.26 26.53
N ARG A 650 -3.97 -14.32 26.65
CA ARG A 650 -3.88 -13.19 25.70
C ARG A 650 -3.19 -13.53 24.38
N PHE A 651 -2.50 -14.66 24.28
CA PHE A 651 -2.07 -15.22 22.98
C PHE A 651 -3.02 -16.31 22.48
N ASP A 652 -3.90 -16.86 23.35
CA ASP A 652 -4.94 -17.82 22.98
C ASP A 652 -6.30 -17.15 22.66
N SER A 653 -6.52 -15.87 23.01
CA SER A 653 -7.84 -15.21 22.88
C SER A 653 -8.31 -15.02 21.44
N ASP A 654 -7.41 -14.85 20.48
CA ASP A 654 -7.81 -14.55 19.11
C ASP A 654 -8.45 -15.75 18.42
N MET A 655 -7.99 -16.98 18.75
CA MET A 655 -8.58 -18.19 18.18
C MET A 655 -9.63 -18.80 19.10
N LYS A 656 -9.44 -18.84 20.42
CA LYS A 656 -10.40 -19.47 21.33
C LYS A 656 -11.73 -18.71 21.36
N GLY A 657 -11.67 -17.37 21.51
CA GLY A 657 -12.85 -16.52 21.42
C GLY A 657 -13.50 -16.56 20.03
N CYS A 658 -12.69 -16.72 18.98
CA CYS A 658 -13.19 -16.92 17.63
C CYS A 658 -13.97 -18.24 17.52
N VAL A 659 -13.37 -19.39 17.89
CA VAL A 659 -13.98 -20.72 17.81
C VAL A 659 -15.25 -20.84 18.66
N GLU A 660 -15.29 -20.21 19.83
CA GLU A 660 -16.49 -20.09 20.68
C GLU A 660 -17.59 -19.24 20.02
N SER A 661 -17.22 -18.21 19.25
CA SER A 661 -18.17 -17.36 18.52
C SER A 661 -18.65 -17.94 17.18
N LEU A 662 -18.02 -18.99 16.67
CA LEU A 662 -18.38 -19.61 15.40
C LEU A 662 -19.72 -20.33 15.50
N ALA A 663 -20.52 -20.24 14.45
CA ALA A 663 -21.73 -21.04 14.33
C ALA A 663 -21.39 -22.54 14.26
N LEU A 664 -22.34 -23.41 14.66
CA LEU A 664 -22.14 -24.87 14.66
C LEU A 664 -21.62 -25.41 13.32
N ASN A 665 -22.07 -24.84 12.19
CA ASN A 665 -21.64 -25.25 10.85
C ASN A 665 -20.15 -24.98 10.62
N GLN A 666 -19.69 -23.82 11.09
CA GLN A 666 -18.31 -23.39 10.99
C GLN A 666 -17.42 -24.23 11.89
N GLN A 667 -17.91 -24.57 13.09
CA GLN A 667 -17.25 -25.53 13.98
C GLN A 667 -17.14 -26.92 13.33
N LEU A 668 -18.19 -27.41 12.67
CA LEU A 668 -18.15 -28.67 11.91
C LEU A 668 -17.14 -28.64 10.76
N ILE A 669 -16.98 -27.49 10.09
CA ILE A 669 -15.94 -27.28 9.08
C ILE A 669 -14.54 -27.41 9.69
N LEU A 670 -14.29 -26.82 10.87
CA LEU A 670 -13.00 -26.96 11.56
C LEU A 670 -12.71 -28.40 11.98
N ILE A 671 -13.73 -29.16 12.41
CA ILE A 671 -13.59 -30.59 12.72
C ILE A 671 -13.26 -31.39 11.45
N GLY A 672 -13.95 -31.13 10.34
CA GLY A 672 -13.64 -31.78 9.06
C GLY A 672 -12.21 -31.51 8.61
N LEU A 673 -11.75 -30.27 8.78
CA LEU A 673 -10.40 -29.84 8.44
C LEU A 673 -9.36 -30.51 9.35
N MET A 674 -9.61 -30.57 10.66
CA MET A 674 -8.77 -31.29 11.62
C MET A 674 -8.60 -32.77 11.24
N ILE A 675 -9.69 -33.45 10.85
CA ILE A 675 -9.63 -34.87 10.47
C ILE A 675 -8.80 -35.08 9.20
N LEU A 676 -8.96 -34.20 8.19
CA LEU A 676 -8.19 -34.29 6.96
C LEU A 676 -6.70 -34.01 7.18
N LEU A 677 -6.36 -33.03 8.03
CA LEU A 677 -4.96 -32.78 8.43
C LEU A 677 -4.35 -33.96 9.19
N LYS A 678 -5.13 -34.65 10.03
CA LYS A 678 -4.67 -35.85 10.74
C LYS A 678 -4.36 -37.00 9.79
N GLN A 679 -5.11 -37.12 8.69
CA GLN A 679 -4.88 -38.14 7.66
C GLN A 679 -3.63 -37.83 6.82
N ASN A 680 -3.32 -36.55 6.60
CA ASN A 680 -2.18 -36.10 5.80
C ASN A 680 -1.35 -35.03 6.56
N PRO A 681 -0.57 -35.41 7.60
CA PRO A 681 0.10 -34.46 8.48
C PRO A 681 1.20 -33.62 7.81
N ILE A 682 1.65 -34.02 6.61
CA ILE A 682 2.71 -33.35 5.86
C ILE A 682 2.16 -32.18 5.03
N ASP A 683 0.89 -32.24 4.62
CA ASP A 683 0.28 -31.25 3.74
C ASP A 683 -0.75 -30.40 4.48
N LEU A 684 -0.42 -29.13 4.70
CA LEU A 684 -1.34 -28.15 5.28
C LEU A 684 -2.36 -27.64 4.26
N GLU A 685 -2.29 -28.09 2.99
CA GLU A 685 -3.22 -27.73 1.93
C GLU A 685 -4.21 -28.86 1.64
N ILE A 686 -5.50 -28.58 1.83
CA ILE A 686 -6.60 -29.51 1.62
C ILE A 686 -7.44 -29.03 0.43
N ASP A 687 -7.88 -29.94 -0.44
CA ASP A 687 -8.84 -29.60 -1.49
C ASP A 687 -10.19 -29.19 -0.86
N MET A 688 -10.74 -28.05 -1.28
CA MET A 688 -12.02 -27.56 -0.76
C MET A 688 -13.16 -28.57 -0.95
N GLN A 689 -13.15 -29.34 -2.06
CA GLN A 689 -14.16 -30.37 -2.29
C GLN A 689 -14.02 -31.56 -1.35
N ASP A 690 -12.79 -31.93 -1.00
CA ASP A 690 -12.53 -32.97 0.01
C ASP A 690 -12.99 -32.53 1.40
N LEU A 691 -12.77 -31.25 1.75
CA LEU A 691 -13.27 -30.66 2.98
C LEU A 691 -14.80 -30.69 3.03
N ILE A 692 -15.49 -30.24 1.98
CA ILE A 692 -16.96 -30.26 1.89
C ILE A 692 -17.49 -31.70 2.03
N ARG A 693 -16.88 -32.66 1.30
CA ARG A 693 -17.24 -34.08 1.40
C ARG A 693 -17.09 -34.60 2.82
N LYS A 694 -15.99 -34.25 3.51
CA LYS A 694 -15.75 -34.71 4.87
C LYS A 694 -16.73 -34.11 5.87
N VAL A 695 -17.06 -32.84 5.73
CA VAL A 695 -18.07 -32.17 6.57
C VAL A 695 -19.45 -32.80 6.37
N ASN A 696 -19.84 -33.13 5.14
CA ASN A 696 -21.10 -33.83 4.86
C ASN A 696 -21.15 -35.24 5.45
N GLU A 697 -20.04 -35.98 5.44
CA GLU A 697 -19.94 -37.29 6.12
C GLU A 697 -20.18 -37.15 7.63
N ILE A 698 -19.58 -36.13 8.27
CA ILE A 698 -19.78 -35.84 9.70
C ILE A 698 -21.23 -35.47 9.97
N LYS A 699 -21.83 -34.59 9.14
CA LYS A 699 -23.24 -34.19 9.25
C LYS A 699 -24.17 -35.41 9.20
N TYR A 700 -23.94 -36.33 8.25
CA TYR A 700 -24.75 -37.54 8.10
C TYR A 700 -24.61 -38.47 9.30
N LYS A 701 -23.38 -38.72 9.79
CA LYS A 701 -23.14 -39.55 10.97
C LYS A 701 -23.80 -38.99 12.24
N MET A 702 -23.90 -37.67 12.33
CA MET A 702 -24.45 -36.97 13.50
C MET A 702 -25.95 -36.62 13.37
N ASN A 703 -26.62 -37.00 12.26
CA ASN A 703 -28.01 -36.65 11.96
C ASN A 703 -28.32 -35.13 12.01
N PHE A 704 -27.37 -34.28 11.62
CA PHE A 704 -27.62 -32.83 11.54
C PHE A 704 -28.33 -32.47 10.23
N GLN A 705 -29.53 -31.88 10.32
CA GLN A 705 -30.26 -31.33 9.18
C GLN A 705 -29.85 -29.87 8.94
N LEU A 706 -28.94 -29.63 8.00
CA LEU A 706 -28.46 -28.29 7.67
C LEU A 706 -28.47 -28.08 6.15
N ASN A 707 -29.46 -27.34 5.65
CA ASN A 707 -29.52 -26.86 4.26
C ASN A 707 -28.71 -25.55 4.15
N ILE A 708 -27.39 -25.67 4.11
CA ILE A 708 -26.47 -24.53 4.05
C ILE A 708 -25.40 -24.79 3.01
N ASP A 709 -25.08 -23.76 2.23
CA ASP A 709 -23.97 -23.77 1.29
C ASP A 709 -22.63 -23.77 2.06
N LEU A 710 -22.00 -24.95 2.11
CA LEU A 710 -20.72 -25.14 2.79
C LEU A 710 -19.58 -24.37 2.13
N GLU A 711 -19.64 -24.10 0.83
CA GLU A 711 -18.60 -23.35 0.15
C GLU A 711 -18.60 -21.89 0.61
N GLU A 712 -19.79 -21.30 0.75
CA GLU A 712 -19.96 -19.93 1.26
C GLU A 712 -19.48 -19.82 2.72
N GLU A 713 -19.83 -20.78 3.58
CA GLU A 713 -19.38 -20.82 4.98
C GLU A 713 -17.86 -20.98 5.11
N ILE A 714 -17.23 -21.79 4.25
CA ILE A 714 -15.75 -21.91 4.19
C ILE A 714 -15.14 -20.56 3.77
N ILE A 715 -15.74 -19.85 2.82
CA ILE A 715 -15.26 -18.53 2.41
C ILE A 715 -15.41 -17.50 3.55
N GLN A 716 -16.52 -17.54 4.29
CA GLN A 716 -16.73 -16.68 5.45
C GLN A 716 -15.70 -16.96 6.57
N LEU A 717 -15.34 -18.22 6.78
CA LEU A 717 -14.31 -18.63 7.74
C LEU A 717 -12.91 -18.06 7.46
N LYS A 718 -12.63 -17.66 6.21
CA LYS A 718 -11.41 -16.92 5.86
C LYS A 718 -11.29 -15.60 6.63
N ASN A 719 -12.41 -14.93 6.92
CA ASN A 719 -12.43 -13.65 7.65
C ASN A 719 -11.93 -13.78 9.09
N TYR A 720 -12.00 -14.99 9.65
CA TYR A 720 -11.53 -15.33 10.99
C TYR A 720 -10.05 -15.75 11.03
N ASN A 721 -9.35 -15.62 9.90
CA ASN A 721 -7.91 -15.89 9.78
C ASN A 721 -7.51 -17.34 10.15
N VAL A 722 -8.43 -18.30 10.07
CA VAL A 722 -8.16 -19.70 10.44
C VAL A 722 -7.40 -20.45 9.34
N PHE A 723 -7.69 -20.12 8.07
CA PHE A 723 -7.04 -20.69 6.90
C PHE A 723 -7.04 -19.69 5.75
N ASP A 724 -6.15 -19.91 4.77
CA ASP A 724 -6.13 -19.16 3.51
C ASP A 724 -6.71 -20.01 2.37
N ILE A 725 -7.48 -19.39 1.48
CA ILE A 725 -7.99 -20.05 0.26
C ILE A 725 -7.13 -19.63 -0.92
N ARG A 726 -6.64 -20.61 -1.69
CA ARG A 726 -5.81 -20.39 -2.89
C ARG A 726 -6.43 -21.11 -4.09
N GLU A 727 -6.46 -20.46 -5.23
CA GLU A 727 -6.74 -21.13 -6.50
C GLU A 727 -5.45 -21.70 -7.08
N VAL A 728 -5.41 -23.03 -7.26
CA VAL A 728 -4.28 -23.73 -7.88
C VAL A 728 -4.77 -24.28 -9.22
N ILE A 729 -4.00 -24.04 -10.28
CA ILE A 729 -4.26 -24.66 -11.58
C ILE A 729 -3.60 -26.03 -11.56
N GLN A 730 -4.42 -27.08 -11.57
CA GLN A 730 -3.96 -28.46 -11.65
C GLN A 730 -4.18 -28.99 -13.08
N GLU A 731 -3.15 -29.59 -13.67
CA GLU A 731 -3.28 -30.30 -14.94
C GLU A 731 -3.76 -31.72 -14.66
N GLN A 732 -4.99 -32.03 -15.07
CA GLN A 732 -5.55 -33.38 -15.04
C GLN A 732 -5.91 -33.80 -16.46
N MET A 733 -5.34 -34.91 -16.93
CA MET A 733 -5.58 -35.46 -18.27
C MET A 733 -5.47 -34.41 -19.40
N ASN A 734 -4.42 -33.58 -19.38
CA ASN A 734 -4.17 -32.49 -20.34
C ASN A 734 -5.16 -31.29 -20.29
N PHE A 735 -6.06 -31.23 -19.31
CA PHE A 735 -6.90 -30.05 -19.06
C PHE A 735 -6.40 -29.28 -17.83
N LYS A 736 -6.35 -27.95 -17.95
CA LYS A 736 -6.06 -27.04 -16.84
C LYS A 736 -7.33 -26.77 -16.06
N VAL A 737 -7.50 -27.41 -14.91
CA VAL A 737 -8.64 -27.20 -14.02
C VAL A 737 -8.19 -26.30 -12.88
N LYS A 738 -9.00 -25.27 -12.58
CA LYS A 738 -8.80 -24.43 -11.39
C LYS A 738 -9.44 -25.12 -10.20
N ILE A 739 -8.65 -25.43 -9.18
CA ILE A 739 -9.09 -26.06 -7.95
C ILE A 739 -8.83 -25.10 -6.79
N LYS A 740 -9.81 -24.94 -5.90
CA LYS A 740 -9.65 -24.17 -4.66
C LYS A 740 -9.04 -25.07 -3.59
N LYS A 741 -7.89 -24.67 -3.05
CA LYS A 741 -7.25 -25.32 -1.91
C LYS A 741 -7.37 -24.45 -0.66
N VAL A 742 -7.59 -25.10 0.47
CA VAL A 742 -7.64 -24.50 1.81
C VAL A 742 -6.33 -24.80 2.51
N LYS A 743 -5.53 -23.77 2.76
CA LYS A 743 -4.28 -23.86 3.51
C LYS A 743 -4.51 -23.52 4.96
N CYS A 744 -4.44 -24.52 5.85
CA CYS A 744 -4.61 -24.28 7.27
C CYS A 744 -3.38 -23.59 7.88
N LYS A 745 -3.62 -22.66 8.81
CA LYS A 745 -2.56 -22.02 9.61
C LYS A 745 -2.24 -22.78 10.89
N PHE A 746 -3.08 -23.74 11.25
CA PHE A 746 -2.99 -24.53 12.46
C PHE A 746 -2.76 -26.00 12.14
N THR A 747 -2.04 -26.69 13.01
CA THR A 747 -1.87 -28.15 12.96
C THR A 747 -3.13 -28.86 13.46
N SER A 748 -3.26 -30.15 13.16
CA SER A 748 -4.38 -30.97 13.68
C SER A 748 -4.44 -30.97 15.21
N ASP A 749 -3.28 -30.98 15.90
CA ASP A 749 -3.24 -31.03 17.36
C ASP A 749 -3.65 -29.69 17.98
N GLU A 750 -3.27 -28.58 17.36
CA GLU A 750 -3.72 -27.23 17.76
C GLU A 750 -5.23 -27.09 17.59
N LEU A 751 -5.79 -27.50 16.44
CA LEU A 751 -7.24 -27.47 16.23
C LEU A 751 -7.98 -28.37 17.24
N LYS A 752 -7.44 -29.56 17.51
CA LYS A 752 -8.02 -30.49 18.48
C LYS A 752 -8.07 -29.88 19.88
N TYR A 753 -6.98 -29.24 20.32
CA TYR A 753 -6.91 -28.56 21.61
C TYR A 753 -7.94 -27.44 21.72
N GLN A 754 -8.10 -26.63 20.67
CA GLN A 754 -9.07 -25.54 20.64
C GLN A 754 -10.52 -26.03 20.62
N LEU A 755 -10.80 -27.14 19.93
CA LEU A 755 -12.14 -27.72 19.84
C LEU A 755 -12.52 -28.58 21.05
N SER A 756 -11.54 -29.11 21.81
CA SER A 756 -11.81 -29.99 22.97
C SER A 756 -12.40 -29.26 24.19
N ASP A 757 -12.28 -27.93 24.24
CA ASP A 757 -12.83 -27.09 25.29
C ASP A 757 -14.32 -26.74 25.07
N LEU A 758 -14.87 -27.03 23.88
CA LEU A 758 -16.29 -26.86 23.60
C LEU A 758 -17.06 -28.10 24.05
N ASP A 759 -17.82 -27.99 25.15
CA ASP A 759 -18.63 -29.07 25.70
C ASP A 759 -19.56 -29.73 24.65
N ALA A 760 -20.08 -28.94 23.71
CA ALA A 760 -20.93 -29.41 22.61
C ALA A 760 -20.22 -30.34 21.61
N LEU A 761 -18.89 -30.21 21.46
CA LEU A 761 -18.10 -30.96 20.48
C LEU A 761 -17.32 -32.11 21.10
N LYS A 762 -17.25 -32.19 22.44
CA LYS A 762 -16.51 -33.22 23.16
C LYS A 762 -17.03 -34.64 22.86
N ASN A 763 -18.36 -34.79 22.76
CA ASN A 763 -19.00 -36.06 22.38
C ASN A 763 -18.73 -36.42 20.91
N ILE A 764 -18.70 -35.41 20.03
CA ILE A 764 -18.41 -35.56 18.60
C ILE A 764 -16.97 -36.01 18.38
N LEU A 765 -16.02 -35.38 19.08
CA LEU A 765 -14.60 -35.71 19.05
C LEU A 765 -14.26 -37.06 19.71
N GLN A 766 -15.12 -37.59 20.58
CA GLN A 766 -14.98 -38.94 21.15
C GLN A 766 -15.54 -40.04 20.24
N GLN A 767 -16.53 -39.71 19.40
CA GLN A 767 -17.14 -40.65 18.44
C GLN A 767 -16.40 -40.74 17.09
N LEU A 768 -15.57 -39.73 16.77
CA LEU A 768 -14.75 -39.63 15.55
C LEU A 768 -13.30 -40.03 15.82
#